data_AF-A0A7S1ND82-F1
#
_entry.id   AF-A0A7S1ND82-F1
#
_cell.length_a   1.000
_cell.length_b   1.000
_cell.length_c   1.000
_cell.angle_alpha   90.00
_cell.angle_beta   90.00
_cell.angle_gamma   90.00
#
_symmetry.space_group_name_H-M   'P 1'
#
loop_
_entity.id
_entity.type
_entity.pdbx_description
1 polymer ?
#
loop_
_entity_poly.entity_id
_entity_poly.type
_entity_poly.pdbx_seq_one_letter_code
_entity_poly.pdbx_strand_id
1 'polypeptide(L)'
;MSFVLGSHGVVLPDEGAVTIKALRAYVIDSKAAEEAAGGGGDPHAQAHGHWIVDTPIANPMSGYAKYKASRKSWGIEAMGTVVAEVELTNGQMGHGLSVGGEAAAFIIEKHFARFVEGQDPRNVELIWDQMWRSSVNYGRKGLPIQALSAVDLALWDALGHLRGEPVYQLLGGRTKGRLPVYATSTRPDLSKAMGFCGGKFPLPYGPGDGDAGMEANIQRIKAVRASVGVEYPIMIDCYMSLTVPYAIELARRIDREVPGGVKWLGECLMPDDYKGYAELRAKVGHLVMITCGEHEYTRYGFRQLLEGGCVDLLQPDVTWCGGLTEARRICGLAAAYDIPVVPHGSSVYSFHLQYSQPNSPMAECLIMSPEADRIVPYFGDLFTGEPLPSGGFVTLDPAKPGFGLSLTRTDLRRPYPRPAWAAGLGTKEVPDQVDWVAQAAKIPAPVWSAEPAPTAVSSAEPGLDVDVAQRSTHQPEEDPAQAPRCKGEPVEPKAAADSDAREQKFLTAVEAILAARPKKCMAITLLSNKLQQDFKKDFRKYVHPDAEEYFRKHFAITAHGSSMFVGIGEDVSVDNTPRTGDRDRNRDRDSVRDEDGNADGNRDSAKGRESDEDSGYSPPPSPPQKPRKAKPQDPSPADRSRDRDRGRDKDVDRDRDRKRSKSSDSDHEPSVSPPRKPQMGKPQDPSPADRSRDRDRK
;
A
#
# COMPACT_ATOMS: atom_id res chain seq x y z
N MET A 1 -30.25 -4.10 -15.27
CA MET A 1 -30.41 -5.34 -14.48
C MET A 1 -29.31 -5.36 -13.42
N SER A 2 -29.58 -5.91 -12.23
CA SER A 2 -28.61 -6.01 -11.13
C SER A 2 -28.39 -7.48 -10.77
N PHE A 3 -27.15 -7.86 -10.44
CA PHE A 3 -26.86 -9.17 -9.82
C PHE A 3 -27.23 -9.18 -8.32
N VAL A 4 -27.31 -8.00 -7.70
CA VAL A 4 -27.78 -7.82 -6.33
C VAL A 4 -29.30 -7.64 -6.40
N LEU A 5 -30.05 -8.62 -5.90
CA LEU A 5 -31.52 -8.69 -6.00
C LEU A 5 -32.26 -7.86 -4.92
N GLY A 6 -31.54 -7.37 -3.91
CA GLY A 6 -32.04 -6.57 -2.80
C GLY A 6 -30.87 -6.16 -1.88
N SER A 7 -31.13 -5.42 -0.80
CA SER A 7 -30.08 -5.15 0.19
C SER A 7 -29.59 -6.45 0.83
N HIS A 8 -28.34 -6.46 1.30
CA HIS A 8 -27.89 -7.51 2.20
C HIS A 8 -28.80 -7.54 3.45
N GLY A 9 -29.21 -8.73 3.86
CA GLY A 9 -29.95 -8.93 5.10
C GLY A 9 -29.11 -8.58 6.33
N VAL A 10 -29.78 -8.29 7.44
CA VAL A 10 -29.11 -8.03 8.72
C VAL A 10 -28.41 -9.31 9.19
N VAL A 11 -27.10 -9.22 9.40
CA VAL A 11 -26.34 -10.28 10.08
C VAL A 11 -26.37 -9.98 11.58
N LEU A 12 -27.13 -10.79 12.31
CA LEU A 12 -27.12 -10.80 13.77
C LEU A 12 -26.24 -11.97 14.27
N PRO A 13 -25.63 -11.88 15.47
CA PRO A 13 -24.95 -13.00 16.10
C PRO A 13 -25.90 -14.17 16.42
N ASP A 14 -25.34 -15.39 16.53
CA ASP A 14 -26.10 -16.56 17.00
C ASP A 14 -26.62 -16.35 18.44
N GLU A 15 -27.73 -16.99 18.81
CA GLU A 15 -28.25 -16.92 20.18
C GLU A 15 -27.24 -17.49 21.18
N GLY A 16 -26.88 -16.70 22.20
CA GLY A 16 -25.86 -17.06 23.18
C GLY A 16 -24.39 -16.92 22.70
N ALA A 17 -24.14 -16.37 21.51
CA ALA A 17 -22.79 -16.13 21.02
C ALA A 17 -21.98 -15.16 21.90
N VAL A 18 -20.66 -15.36 21.93
CA VAL A 18 -19.73 -14.36 22.47
C VAL A 18 -19.58 -13.27 21.42
N THR A 19 -20.00 -12.05 21.75
CA THR A 19 -20.00 -10.89 20.85
C THR A 19 -19.00 -9.84 21.31
N ILE A 20 -18.70 -8.87 20.44
CA ILE A 20 -17.85 -7.74 20.76
C ILE A 20 -18.63 -6.77 21.63
N LYS A 21 -18.31 -6.76 22.93
CA LYS A 21 -18.90 -5.88 23.95
C LYS A 21 -18.43 -4.44 23.78
N ALA A 22 -17.17 -4.23 23.43
CA ALA A 22 -16.63 -2.89 23.19
C ALA A 22 -15.43 -2.87 22.23
N LEU A 23 -15.27 -1.76 21.52
CA LEU A 23 -14.04 -1.35 20.83
C LEU A 23 -13.52 -0.07 21.48
N ARG A 24 -12.20 0.06 21.66
CA ARG A 24 -11.54 1.27 22.18
C ARG A 24 -10.29 1.60 21.39
N ALA A 25 -9.98 2.89 21.24
CA ALA A 25 -8.72 3.34 20.67
C ALA A 25 -7.88 4.12 21.69
N TYR A 26 -6.61 3.75 21.79
CA TYR A 26 -5.61 4.38 22.65
C TYR A 26 -4.47 4.96 21.80
N VAL A 27 -3.78 5.95 22.34
CA VAL A 27 -2.52 6.47 21.83
C VAL A 27 -1.52 6.52 22.97
N ILE A 28 -0.23 6.49 22.66
CA ILE A 28 0.81 6.77 23.65
C ILE A 28 0.70 8.25 24.04
N ASP A 29 0.83 8.56 25.33
CA ASP A 29 0.38 9.82 25.93
C ASP A 29 1.03 11.05 25.27
N SER A 30 2.34 10.96 25.06
CA SER A 30 3.15 11.96 24.37
C SER A 30 4.28 11.30 23.56
N LYS A 31 4.79 12.00 22.54
CA LYS A 31 5.97 11.55 21.77
C LYS A 31 7.19 11.25 22.64
N ALA A 32 7.36 11.97 23.75
CA ALA A 32 8.48 11.75 24.65
C ALA A 32 8.39 10.40 25.39
N ALA A 33 7.18 9.92 25.68
CA ALA A 33 6.97 8.58 26.22
C ALA A 33 7.17 7.51 25.13
N GLU A 34 6.70 7.75 23.91
CA GLU A 34 6.91 6.85 22.76
C GLU A 34 8.41 6.71 22.41
N GLU A 35 9.15 7.82 22.31
CA GLU A 35 10.61 7.80 22.09
C GLU A 35 11.37 7.14 23.27
N ALA A 36 10.90 7.30 24.52
CA ALA A 36 11.51 6.68 25.70
C ALA A 36 11.24 5.17 25.81
N ALA A 37 10.09 4.70 25.32
CA ALA A 37 9.73 3.28 25.23
C ALA A 37 10.47 2.54 24.09
N GLY A 38 11.28 3.24 23.28
CA GLY A 38 11.92 2.68 22.09
C GLY A 38 11.02 2.65 20.86
N GLY A 39 9.99 3.49 20.82
CA GLY A 39 8.98 3.56 19.75
C GLY A 39 7.70 2.82 20.12
N GLY A 40 7.06 2.20 19.13
CA GLY A 40 5.79 1.51 19.28
C GLY A 40 5.31 0.91 17.96
N GLY A 41 4.05 1.12 17.63
CA GLY A 41 3.50 0.83 16.29
C GLY A 41 4.02 1.74 15.18
N ASP A 42 4.59 2.90 15.52
CA ASP A 42 5.33 3.77 14.61
C ASP A 42 6.85 3.53 14.73
N PRO A 43 7.50 2.87 13.75
CA PRO A 43 8.95 2.62 13.79
C PRO A 43 9.79 3.90 13.64
N HIS A 44 9.17 5.03 13.30
CA HIS A 44 9.85 6.31 13.11
C HIS A 44 9.79 7.23 14.34
N ALA A 45 8.94 6.91 15.32
CA ALA A 45 8.83 7.62 16.60
C ALA A 45 10.02 7.32 17.54
N GLN A 46 11.22 7.65 17.06
CA GLN A 46 12.50 7.31 17.67
C GLN A 46 13.25 8.55 18.16
N ALA A 47 14.05 8.37 19.21
CA ALA A 47 14.93 9.40 19.74
C ALA A 47 15.97 9.88 18.71
N HIS A 48 16.42 11.13 18.86
CA HIS A 48 17.50 11.68 18.03
C HIS A 48 18.79 10.85 18.18
N GLY A 49 19.51 10.68 17.07
CA GLY A 49 20.66 9.80 16.94
C GLY A 49 20.34 8.36 16.52
N HIS A 50 19.08 7.91 16.61
CA HIS A 50 18.68 6.59 16.11
C HIS A 50 18.83 6.53 14.57
N TRP A 51 19.45 5.46 14.04
CA TRP A 51 19.81 5.38 12.62
C TRP A 51 18.65 5.65 11.67
N ILE A 52 17.47 5.09 11.98
CA ILE A 52 16.25 5.15 11.15
C ILE A 52 15.72 6.58 10.91
N VAL A 53 16.15 7.57 11.71
CA VAL A 53 15.74 8.97 11.59
C VAL A 53 16.90 9.91 11.24
N ASP A 54 18.08 9.73 11.83
CA ASP A 54 19.18 10.72 11.79
C ASP A 54 20.44 10.25 11.05
N THR A 55 20.42 9.10 10.35
CA THR A 55 21.43 8.81 9.33
C THR A 55 20.99 9.28 7.95
N PRO A 56 21.92 9.50 6.99
CA PRO A 56 21.57 9.79 5.61
C PRO A 56 20.74 8.64 5.01
N ILE A 57 19.46 8.92 4.76
CA ILE A 57 18.49 8.04 4.11
C ILE A 57 17.81 8.88 3.03
N ALA A 58 17.93 8.46 1.77
CA ALA A 58 17.24 9.07 0.64
C ALA A 58 15.72 8.90 0.82
N ASN A 59 14.99 9.99 0.67
CA ASN A 59 13.54 10.07 0.88
C ASN A 59 12.95 11.15 -0.05
N PRO A 60 11.61 11.26 -0.23
CA PRO A 60 11.02 12.21 -1.16
C PRO A 60 11.35 13.68 -0.85
N MET A 61 11.71 14.00 0.39
CA MET A 61 12.11 15.34 0.82
C MET A 61 13.62 15.61 0.70
N SER A 62 14.44 14.64 0.30
CA SER A 62 15.91 14.79 0.19
C SER A 62 16.36 15.85 -0.83
N GLY A 63 15.52 16.18 -1.82
CA GLY A 63 15.77 17.29 -2.76
C GLY A 63 15.73 18.68 -2.11
N TYR A 64 15.20 18.80 -0.90
CA TYR A 64 15.13 20.05 -0.14
C TYR A 64 16.17 20.04 0.99
N ALA A 65 17.23 20.83 0.84
CA ALA A 65 18.38 20.83 1.77
C ALA A 65 17.99 20.96 3.27
N LYS A 66 16.93 21.74 3.59
CA LYS A 66 16.38 21.86 4.96
C LYS A 66 15.95 20.52 5.56
N TYR A 67 15.38 19.64 4.74
CA TYR A 67 14.69 18.41 5.17
C TYR A 67 15.52 17.13 4.99
N LYS A 68 16.72 17.27 4.41
CA LYS A 68 17.57 16.12 4.06
C LYS A 68 18.28 15.48 5.26
N ALA A 69 18.63 16.26 6.29
CA ALA A 69 19.53 15.83 7.35
C ALA A 69 18.93 14.86 8.39
N SER A 70 17.61 14.82 8.51
CA SER A 70 16.89 13.95 9.45
C SER A 70 15.47 13.74 8.94
N ARG A 71 14.93 12.52 9.02
CA ARG A 71 13.53 12.25 8.63
C ARG A 71 12.51 12.91 9.58
N LYS A 72 12.89 13.19 10.83
CA LYS A 72 12.06 13.97 11.79
C LYS A 72 11.90 15.43 11.36
N SER A 73 12.82 15.98 10.58
CA SER A 73 12.75 17.39 10.13
C SER A 73 11.56 17.71 9.22
N TRP A 74 11.00 16.69 8.55
CA TRP A 74 9.76 16.78 7.77
C TRP A 74 8.57 16.08 8.44
N GLY A 75 8.73 15.57 9.67
CA GLY A 75 7.65 14.98 10.46
C GLY A 75 7.24 13.57 10.03
N ILE A 76 8.20 12.70 9.69
CA ILE A 76 7.90 11.27 9.44
C ILE A 76 7.14 10.62 10.60
N GLU A 77 7.45 11.03 11.83
CA GLU A 77 6.87 10.56 13.09
C GLU A 77 5.72 11.46 13.57
N ALA A 78 5.16 12.31 12.71
CA ALA A 78 4.07 13.23 13.05
C ALA A 78 2.82 12.52 13.61
N MET A 79 2.63 11.25 13.25
CA MET A 79 1.43 10.48 13.59
C MET A 79 1.57 9.72 14.91
N GLY A 80 2.65 8.96 15.12
CA GLY A 80 2.80 8.09 16.29
C GLY A 80 1.82 6.91 16.32
N THR A 81 1.90 6.10 17.37
CA THR A 81 1.15 4.85 17.51
C THR A 81 -0.33 5.05 17.85
N VAL A 82 -1.21 4.30 17.18
CA VAL A 82 -2.56 3.98 17.64
C VAL A 82 -2.66 2.51 18.04
N VAL A 83 -3.32 2.22 19.16
CA VAL A 83 -3.67 0.86 19.61
C VAL A 83 -5.19 0.70 19.63
N ALA A 84 -5.69 -0.32 18.96
CA ALA A 84 -7.08 -0.76 19.05
C ALA A 84 -7.20 -1.90 20.07
N GLU A 85 -8.23 -1.83 20.91
CA GLU A 85 -8.58 -2.85 21.89
C GLU A 85 -10.03 -3.30 21.69
N VAL A 86 -10.21 -4.60 21.42
CA VAL A 86 -11.50 -5.28 21.33
C VAL A 86 -11.75 -6.01 22.65
N GLU A 87 -12.93 -5.84 23.24
CA GLU A 87 -13.39 -6.57 24.42
C GLU A 87 -14.61 -7.42 24.05
N LEU A 88 -14.58 -8.71 24.39
CA LEU A 88 -15.66 -9.66 24.16
C LEU A 88 -16.60 -9.75 25.37
N THR A 89 -17.84 -10.20 25.18
CA THR A 89 -18.83 -10.34 26.27
C THR A 89 -18.44 -11.33 27.35
N ASN A 90 -17.54 -12.27 27.06
CA ASN A 90 -16.95 -13.19 28.04
C ASN A 90 -15.75 -12.60 28.81
N GLY A 91 -15.38 -11.33 28.56
CA GLY A 91 -14.27 -10.64 29.22
C GLY A 91 -12.89 -10.86 28.60
N GLN A 92 -12.78 -11.67 27.53
CA GLN A 92 -11.53 -11.77 26.76
C GLN A 92 -11.27 -10.48 25.98
N MET A 93 -9.99 -10.22 25.68
CA MET A 93 -9.53 -9.03 24.99
C MET A 93 -8.73 -9.41 23.74
N GLY A 94 -8.67 -8.50 22.77
CA GLY A 94 -7.74 -8.57 21.65
C GLY A 94 -7.12 -7.22 21.34
N HIS A 95 -5.84 -7.23 20.96
CA HIS A 95 -5.04 -6.02 20.73
C HIS A 95 -4.45 -5.97 19.32
N GLY A 96 -4.53 -4.80 18.70
CA GLY A 96 -3.95 -4.50 17.38
C GLY A 96 -3.48 -3.06 17.31
N LEU A 97 -2.65 -2.72 16.34
CA LEU A 97 -2.03 -1.39 16.25
C LEU A 97 -1.77 -0.94 14.83
N SER A 98 -1.38 0.33 14.68
CA SER A 98 -0.82 0.92 13.46
C SER A 98 -0.09 2.24 13.81
N VAL A 99 0.67 2.76 12.85
CA VAL A 99 0.89 4.22 12.72
C VAL A 99 -0.47 4.92 12.58
N GLY A 100 -0.64 6.11 13.18
CA GLY A 100 -1.80 6.97 12.93
C GLY A 100 -2.30 7.80 14.12
N GLY A 101 -1.80 7.51 15.32
CA GLY A 101 -2.07 8.25 16.56
C GLY A 101 -3.51 8.71 16.75
N GLU A 102 -3.68 9.97 17.16
CA GLU A 102 -5.00 10.53 17.47
C GLU A 102 -5.94 10.56 16.28
N ALA A 103 -5.43 10.82 15.08
CA ALA A 103 -6.28 10.94 13.89
C ALA A 103 -6.86 9.58 13.48
N ALA A 104 -6.09 8.49 13.63
CA ALA A 104 -6.62 7.13 13.54
C ALA A 104 -7.56 6.79 14.70
N ALA A 105 -7.21 7.16 15.94
CA ALA A 105 -8.06 6.92 17.11
C ALA A 105 -9.44 7.59 16.97
N PHE A 106 -9.51 8.79 16.38
CA PHE A 106 -10.77 9.46 16.03
C PHE A 106 -11.59 8.63 15.02
N ILE A 107 -10.97 8.12 13.95
CA ILE A 107 -11.66 7.29 12.95
C ILE A 107 -12.21 6.01 13.59
N ILE A 108 -11.44 5.36 14.48
CA ILE A 108 -11.87 4.17 15.20
C ILE A 108 -13.05 4.48 16.15
N GLU A 109 -12.90 5.51 17.00
CA GLU A 109 -13.88 5.86 18.04
C GLU A 109 -15.17 6.49 17.51
N LYS A 110 -15.12 7.22 16.39
CA LYS A 110 -16.26 7.94 15.81
C LYS A 110 -16.83 7.25 14.56
N HIS A 111 -16.02 6.58 13.76
CA HIS A 111 -16.51 5.87 12.58
C HIS A 111 -16.68 4.38 12.85
N PHE A 112 -15.58 3.64 12.95
CA PHE A 112 -15.58 2.18 12.79
C PHE A 112 -16.29 1.43 13.93
N ALA A 113 -16.24 1.96 15.16
CA ALA A 113 -17.01 1.50 16.32
C ALA A 113 -18.41 0.93 16.01
N ARG A 114 -19.21 1.64 15.21
CA ARG A 114 -20.62 1.28 14.92
C ARG A 114 -20.80 -0.03 14.15
N PHE A 115 -19.76 -0.47 13.42
CA PHE A 115 -19.75 -1.71 12.63
C PHE A 115 -19.12 -2.88 13.38
N VAL A 116 -18.58 -2.62 14.58
CA VAL A 116 -17.77 -3.56 15.36
C VAL A 116 -18.50 -3.97 16.65
N GLU A 117 -19.12 -3.03 17.36
CA GLU A 117 -19.80 -3.33 18.62
C GLU A 117 -21.14 -4.06 18.42
N GLY A 118 -21.36 -5.12 19.19
CA GLY A 118 -22.50 -6.03 19.06
C GLY A 118 -22.37 -7.07 17.94
N GLN A 119 -21.32 -7.02 17.11
CA GLN A 119 -21.03 -8.07 16.13
C GLN A 119 -20.45 -9.32 16.80
N ASP A 120 -20.52 -10.42 16.08
CA ASP A 120 -19.73 -11.61 16.37
C ASP A 120 -18.26 -11.40 15.90
N PRO A 121 -17.23 -11.69 16.73
CA PRO A 121 -15.83 -11.51 16.33
C PRO A 121 -15.39 -12.43 15.18
N ARG A 122 -16.16 -13.48 14.84
CA ARG A 122 -15.94 -14.32 13.65
C ARG A 122 -16.26 -13.58 12.34
N ASN A 123 -17.04 -12.50 12.38
CA ASN A 123 -17.54 -11.78 11.19
C ASN A 123 -16.50 -10.85 10.53
N VAL A 124 -15.20 -11.16 10.61
CA VAL A 124 -14.11 -10.29 10.11
C VAL A 124 -14.28 -9.85 8.65
N GLU A 125 -14.77 -10.73 7.76
CA GLU A 125 -15.08 -10.39 6.35
C GLU A 125 -16.09 -9.23 6.23
N LEU A 126 -17.17 -9.29 7.02
CA LEU A 126 -18.28 -8.32 7.02
C LEU A 126 -17.87 -7.01 7.68
N ILE A 127 -17.24 -7.09 8.85
CA ILE A 127 -16.80 -5.92 9.62
C ILE A 127 -15.78 -5.13 8.79
N TRP A 128 -14.84 -5.83 8.12
CA TRP A 128 -13.89 -5.24 7.19
C TRP A 128 -14.56 -4.53 6.01
N ASP A 129 -15.50 -5.19 5.32
CA ASP A 129 -16.17 -4.60 4.13
C ASP A 129 -17.04 -3.39 4.52
N GLN A 130 -17.68 -3.42 5.69
CA GLN A 130 -18.41 -2.26 6.23
C GLN A 130 -17.48 -1.08 6.55
N MET A 131 -16.39 -1.29 7.31
CA MET A 131 -15.41 -0.24 7.62
C MET A 131 -14.76 0.34 6.37
N TRP A 132 -14.42 -0.52 5.40
CA TRP A 132 -13.81 -0.07 4.14
C TRP A 132 -14.81 0.73 3.31
N ARG A 133 -16.00 0.18 3.01
CA ARG A 133 -17.01 0.87 2.17
C ARG A 133 -17.46 2.19 2.77
N SER A 134 -17.67 2.26 4.07
CA SER A 134 -18.13 3.49 4.73
C SER A 134 -17.10 4.62 4.68
N SER A 135 -15.81 4.30 4.46
CA SER A 135 -14.70 5.26 4.41
C SER A 135 -14.16 5.52 2.99
N VAL A 136 -14.72 4.92 1.94
CA VAL A 136 -14.27 5.10 0.54
C VAL A 136 -14.22 6.57 0.09
N ASN A 137 -15.06 7.44 0.65
CA ASN A 137 -15.11 8.86 0.30
C ASN A 137 -14.00 9.73 0.92
N TYR A 138 -13.22 9.21 1.88
CA TYR A 138 -12.07 9.92 2.47
C TYR A 138 -10.82 9.04 2.71
N GLY A 139 -10.87 7.75 2.36
CA GLY A 139 -9.81 6.76 2.55
C GLY A 139 -9.35 6.11 1.25
N ARG A 140 -9.65 4.80 1.08
CA ARG A 140 -9.09 3.89 0.04
C ARG A 140 -7.59 3.59 0.16
N LYS A 141 -6.76 4.58 0.52
CA LYS A 141 -5.33 4.47 0.84
C LYS A 141 -5.04 5.22 2.16
N GLY A 142 -3.86 5.03 2.74
CA GLY A 142 -3.35 5.86 3.85
C GLY A 142 -4.09 5.71 5.18
N LEU A 143 -4.12 6.80 5.96
CA LEU A 143 -4.53 6.84 7.36
C LEU A 143 -5.86 6.12 7.70
N PRO A 144 -6.96 6.19 6.92
CA PRO A 144 -8.17 5.46 7.24
C PRO A 144 -8.02 3.93 7.11
N ILE A 145 -7.10 3.46 6.26
CA ILE A 145 -6.78 2.04 6.08
C ILE A 145 -5.81 1.56 7.17
N GLN A 146 -4.88 2.41 7.62
CA GLN A 146 -4.10 2.20 8.85
C GLN A 146 -4.99 2.06 10.09
N ALA A 147 -5.94 2.99 10.28
CA ALA A 147 -6.94 2.92 11.34
C ALA A 147 -7.82 1.65 11.27
N LEU A 148 -8.14 1.17 10.06
CA LEU A 148 -8.89 -0.06 9.81
C LEU A 148 -8.04 -1.28 10.17
N SER A 149 -6.76 -1.28 9.78
CA SER A 149 -5.80 -2.36 10.04
C SER A 149 -5.61 -2.61 11.53
N ALA A 150 -5.49 -1.56 12.35
CA ALA A 150 -5.40 -1.70 13.80
C ALA A 150 -6.62 -2.44 14.39
N VAL A 151 -7.83 -2.12 13.93
CA VAL A 151 -9.08 -2.78 14.36
C VAL A 151 -9.15 -4.22 13.88
N ASP A 152 -8.80 -4.49 12.61
CA ASP A 152 -8.80 -5.84 12.06
C ASP A 152 -7.81 -6.76 12.81
N LEU A 153 -6.61 -6.26 13.13
CA LEU A 153 -5.65 -6.98 13.97
C LEU A 153 -6.19 -7.26 15.37
N ALA A 154 -6.84 -6.29 16.02
CA ALA A 154 -7.48 -6.51 17.33
C ALA A 154 -8.61 -7.55 17.28
N LEU A 155 -9.33 -7.66 16.16
CA LEU A 155 -10.35 -8.70 15.94
C LEU A 155 -9.72 -10.09 15.77
N TRP A 156 -8.64 -10.22 14.99
CA TRP A 156 -7.92 -11.48 14.84
C TRP A 156 -7.28 -11.95 16.15
N ASP A 157 -6.72 -11.03 16.94
CA ASP A 157 -6.18 -11.32 18.26
C ASP A 157 -7.26 -11.80 19.23
N ALA A 158 -8.40 -11.11 19.27
CA ALA A 158 -9.58 -11.51 20.06
C ALA A 158 -10.11 -12.89 19.64
N LEU A 159 -10.11 -13.20 18.34
CA LEU A 159 -10.53 -14.50 17.81
C LEU A 159 -9.55 -15.63 18.17
N GLY A 160 -8.25 -15.34 18.21
CA GLY A 160 -7.22 -16.25 18.72
C GLY A 160 -7.41 -16.55 20.21
N HIS A 161 -7.60 -15.51 21.03
CA HIS A 161 -7.95 -15.68 22.44
C HIS A 161 -9.25 -16.47 22.64
N LEU A 162 -10.30 -16.20 21.84
CA LEU A 162 -11.59 -16.90 21.89
C LEU A 162 -11.48 -18.41 21.59
N ARG A 163 -10.50 -18.83 20.79
CA ARG A 163 -10.25 -20.25 20.47
C ARG A 163 -9.15 -20.89 21.30
N GLY A 164 -8.33 -20.10 22.00
CA GLY A 164 -7.10 -20.58 22.63
C GLY A 164 -5.99 -20.93 21.64
N GLU A 165 -6.03 -20.35 20.42
CA GLU A 165 -5.13 -20.68 19.31
C GLU A 165 -4.29 -19.47 18.87
N PRO A 166 -3.01 -19.65 18.47
CA PRO A 166 -2.25 -18.62 17.78
C PRO A 166 -2.83 -18.36 16.38
N VAL A 167 -2.89 -17.09 15.98
CA VAL A 167 -3.58 -16.63 14.77
C VAL A 167 -3.15 -17.34 13.47
N TYR A 168 -1.91 -17.85 13.36
CA TYR A 168 -1.47 -18.58 12.16
C TYR A 168 -2.26 -19.89 11.94
N GLN A 169 -2.77 -20.54 13.00
CA GLN A 169 -3.61 -21.74 12.87
C GLN A 169 -4.94 -21.38 12.21
N LEU A 170 -5.50 -20.23 12.59
CA LEU A 170 -6.75 -19.68 12.05
C LEU A 170 -6.64 -19.27 10.56
N LEU A 171 -5.42 -19.10 10.06
CA LEU A 171 -5.10 -18.75 8.66
C LEU A 171 -4.77 -19.98 7.79
N GLY A 172 -4.91 -21.20 8.32
CA GLY A 172 -4.62 -22.46 7.60
C GLY A 172 -3.41 -23.24 8.12
N GLY A 173 -2.79 -22.81 9.24
CA GLY A 173 -1.72 -23.56 9.90
C GLY A 173 -0.31 -23.09 9.53
N ARG A 174 0.65 -24.02 9.53
CA ARG A 174 2.08 -23.74 9.30
C ARG A 174 2.53 -24.35 7.97
N THR A 175 2.92 -23.50 7.03
CA THR A 175 3.55 -23.90 5.75
C THR A 175 5.06 -24.17 5.88
N LYS A 176 5.64 -23.85 7.05
CA LYS A 176 7.09 -23.88 7.30
C LYS A 176 7.37 -24.13 8.79
N GLY A 177 8.43 -24.88 9.09
CA GLY A 177 8.78 -25.27 10.47
C GLY A 177 9.43 -24.15 11.30
N ARG A 178 10.20 -23.28 10.64
CA ARG A 178 10.76 -22.03 11.17
C ARG A 178 10.77 -20.98 10.06
N LEU A 179 10.65 -19.70 10.44
CA LEU A 179 10.57 -18.59 9.48
C LEU A 179 11.96 -17.95 9.30
N PRO A 180 12.60 -18.05 8.12
CA PRO A 180 13.88 -17.38 7.86
C PRO A 180 13.69 -15.87 7.83
N VAL A 181 14.68 -15.11 8.30
CA VAL A 181 14.58 -13.65 8.45
C VAL A 181 15.78 -12.96 7.82
N TYR A 182 15.54 -11.92 7.02
CA TYR A 182 16.56 -10.94 6.64
C TYR A 182 16.44 -9.69 7.53
N ALA A 183 17.56 -9.03 7.79
CA ALA A 183 17.57 -7.83 8.62
C ALA A 183 17.61 -6.55 7.78
N THR A 184 16.95 -5.50 8.25
CA THR A 184 17.00 -4.15 7.68
C THR A 184 17.74 -3.24 8.65
N SER A 185 18.92 -2.77 8.25
CA SER A 185 19.88 -2.13 9.14
C SER A 185 20.86 -1.22 8.38
N THR A 186 21.57 -0.34 9.09
CA THR A 186 22.76 0.33 8.53
C THR A 186 24.02 -0.54 8.59
N ARG A 187 23.93 -1.75 9.16
CA ARG A 187 25.03 -2.67 9.49
C ARG A 187 24.81 -4.11 8.99
N PRO A 188 24.76 -4.37 7.66
CA PRO A 188 24.63 -5.73 7.13
C PRO A 188 25.75 -6.70 7.57
N ASP A 189 26.91 -6.18 7.97
CA ASP A 189 28.01 -6.94 8.59
C ASP A 189 27.60 -7.55 9.94
N LEU A 190 26.93 -6.78 10.80
CA LEU A 190 26.39 -7.28 12.07
C LEU A 190 25.14 -8.13 11.86
N SER A 191 24.31 -7.79 10.86
CA SER A 191 23.19 -8.65 10.44
C SER A 191 23.67 -10.06 10.03
N LYS A 192 24.76 -10.15 9.26
CA LYS A 192 25.39 -11.44 8.92
C LYS A 192 25.94 -12.15 10.16
N ALA A 193 26.59 -11.43 11.07
CA ALA A 193 27.12 -12.01 12.32
C ALA A 193 26.03 -12.53 13.26
N MET A 194 24.85 -11.90 13.29
CA MET A 194 23.65 -12.37 14.01
C MET A 194 22.91 -13.54 13.30
N GLY A 195 23.38 -13.96 12.12
CA GLY A 195 22.90 -15.13 11.40
C GLY A 195 21.69 -14.91 10.48
N PHE A 196 21.25 -13.66 10.27
CA PHE A 196 20.18 -13.34 9.32
C PHE A 196 20.52 -13.83 7.90
N CYS A 197 19.52 -14.16 7.09
CA CYS A 197 19.73 -14.72 5.76
C CYS A 197 20.06 -13.68 4.67
N GLY A 198 20.07 -12.39 5.03
CA GLY A 198 20.41 -11.27 4.17
C GLY A 198 20.35 -9.94 4.93
N GLY A 199 20.84 -8.87 4.30
CA GLY A 199 20.84 -7.52 4.87
C GLY A 199 20.34 -6.45 3.88
N LYS A 200 19.15 -5.88 4.13
CA LYS A 200 18.69 -4.66 3.47
C LYS A 200 19.28 -3.45 4.18
N PHE A 201 19.75 -2.45 3.43
CA PHE A 201 20.27 -1.20 4.00
C PHE A 201 19.77 0.03 3.22
N PRO A 202 19.58 1.17 3.88
CA PRO A 202 19.11 2.38 3.21
C PRO A 202 20.19 2.97 2.29
N LEU A 203 19.72 3.41 1.12
CA LEU A 203 20.43 4.27 0.17
C LEU A 203 20.54 5.69 0.77
N PRO A 204 21.73 6.31 0.87
CA PRO A 204 21.89 7.61 1.54
C PRO A 204 21.62 8.84 0.66
N TYR A 205 21.73 8.73 -0.67
CA TYR A 205 21.63 9.87 -1.60
C TYR A 205 20.58 9.63 -2.69
N GLY A 206 19.87 10.69 -3.07
CA GLY A 206 18.80 10.64 -4.08
C GLY A 206 19.12 11.47 -5.33
N PRO A 207 18.17 11.63 -6.27
CA PRO A 207 18.38 12.37 -7.51
C PRO A 207 18.80 13.83 -7.31
N GLY A 208 18.38 14.46 -6.21
CA GLY A 208 18.78 15.83 -5.83
C GLY A 208 20.27 16.00 -5.51
N ASP A 209 21.03 14.91 -5.36
CA ASP A 209 22.48 14.91 -5.16
C ASP A 209 23.28 14.67 -6.45
N GLY A 210 22.59 14.44 -7.58
CA GLY A 210 23.19 14.22 -8.90
C GLY A 210 24.24 13.11 -8.93
N ASP A 211 25.23 13.27 -9.82
CA ASP A 211 26.28 12.29 -10.07
C ASP A 211 27.18 12.05 -8.84
N ALA A 212 27.37 13.08 -8.00
CA ALA A 212 28.13 12.96 -6.77
C ALA A 212 27.42 12.06 -5.74
N GLY A 213 26.09 12.19 -5.63
CA GLY A 213 25.26 11.28 -4.84
C GLY A 213 25.25 9.86 -5.40
N MET A 214 25.15 9.72 -6.72
CA MET A 214 25.22 8.41 -7.40
C MET A 214 26.56 7.71 -7.15
N GLU A 215 27.68 8.43 -7.25
CA GLU A 215 29.00 7.87 -6.95
C GLU A 215 29.13 7.47 -5.47
N ALA A 216 28.72 8.34 -4.55
CA ALA A 216 28.77 8.04 -3.12
C ALA A 216 27.86 6.87 -2.70
N ASN A 217 26.71 6.71 -3.37
CA ASN A 217 25.86 5.51 -3.27
C ASN A 217 26.63 4.26 -3.70
N ILE A 218 27.22 4.24 -4.90
CA ILE A 218 27.96 3.10 -5.43
C ILE A 218 29.17 2.75 -4.56
N GLN A 219 29.90 3.73 -4.02
CA GLN A 219 31.01 3.47 -3.08
C GLN A 219 30.52 2.90 -1.74
N ARG A 220 29.37 3.34 -1.21
CA ARG A 220 28.74 2.70 -0.03
C ARG A 220 28.34 1.25 -0.32
N ILE A 221 27.74 0.98 -1.48
CA ILE A 221 27.31 -0.37 -1.86
C ILE A 221 28.52 -1.31 -2.00
N LYS A 222 29.62 -0.83 -2.63
CA LYS A 222 30.91 -1.55 -2.68
C LYS A 222 31.46 -1.83 -1.28
N ALA A 223 31.42 -0.86 -0.36
CA ALA A 223 31.90 -1.03 1.02
C ALA A 223 31.06 -2.04 1.82
N VAL A 224 29.73 -2.03 1.68
CA VAL A 224 28.83 -3.02 2.28
C VAL A 224 29.09 -4.41 1.69
N ARG A 225 29.20 -4.54 0.37
CA ARG A 225 29.54 -5.79 -0.31
C ARG A 225 30.88 -6.35 0.18
N ALA A 226 31.88 -5.50 0.40
CA ALA A 226 33.18 -5.90 0.91
C ALA A 226 33.14 -6.41 2.36
N SER A 227 32.28 -5.86 3.23
CA SER A 227 32.19 -6.32 4.63
C SER A 227 31.43 -7.63 4.82
N VAL A 228 30.50 -7.97 3.91
CA VAL A 228 29.72 -9.22 3.96
C VAL A 228 30.22 -10.32 3.01
N GLY A 229 31.03 -9.99 2.00
CA GLY A 229 31.47 -10.91 0.95
C GLY A 229 30.42 -11.09 -0.17
N VAL A 230 30.82 -11.77 -1.25
CA VAL A 230 30.01 -11.87 -2.49
C VAL A 230 28.73 -12.69 -2.30
N GLU A 231 28.81 -13.85 -1.64
CA GLU A 231 27.68 -14.79 -1.51
C GLU A 231 26.54 -14.32 -0.58
N TYR A 232 26.78 -13.34 0.29
CA TYR A 232 25.76 -12.91 1.25
C TYR A 232 24.72 -12.00 0.57
N PRO A 233 23.40 -12.29 0.67
CA PRO A 233 22.38 -11.42 0.10
C PRO A 233 22.39 -10.03 0.74
N ILE A 234 22.61 -9.01 -0.08
CA ILE A 234 22.39 -7.61 0.31
C ILE A 234 21.29 -7.01 -0.58
N MET A 235 20.53 -6.11 0.00
CA MET A 235 19.38 -5.47 -0.62
C MET A 235 19.46 -3.96 -0.34
N ILE A 236 18.89 -3.14 -1.21
CA ILE A 236 18.87 -1.68 -1.01
C ILE A 236 17.45 -1.24 -0.75
N ASP A 237 17.28 -0.38 0.26
CA ASP A 237 16.05 0.38 0.48
C ASP A 237 16.19 1.80 -0.06
N CYS A 238 15.22 2.25 -0.85
CA CYS A 238 15.22 3.56 -1.51
C CYS A 238 14.10 4.50 -1.02
N TYR A 239 13.21 4.05 -0.13
CA TYR A 239 12.12 4.83 0.49
C TYR A 239 11.49 5.92 -0.43
N MET A 240 10.90 5.49 -1.54
CA MET A 240 10.18 6.32 -2.55
C MET A 240 11.02 7.42 -3.25
N SER A 241 12.34 7.47 -3.05
CA SER A 241 13.12 8.69 -3.27
C SER A 241 13.67 8.93 -4.69
N LEU A 242 13.59 7.94 -5.58
CA LEU A 242 14.25 7.98 -6.89
C LEU A 242 13.27 8.30 -8.03
N THR A 243 13.83 8.63 -9.19
CA THR A 243 13.13 8.71 -10.46
C THR A 243 13.52 7.54 -11.36
N VAL A 244 12.67 7.17 -12.32
CA VAL A 244 12.91 6.05 -13.25
C VAL A 244 14.31 6.09 -13.89
N PRO A 245 14.81 7.22 -14.45
CA PRO A 245 16.16 7.26 -15.03
C PRO A 245 17.28 7.04 -14.00
N TYR A 246 17.14 7.57 -12.78
CA TYR A 246 18.14 7.42 -11.72
C TYR A 246 18.18 5.97 -11.21
N ALA A 247 17.02 5.34 -11.00
CA ALA A 247 16.93 3.94 -10.59
C ALA A 247 17.49 2.97 -11.65
N ILE A 248 17.26 3.25 -12.94
CA ILE A 248 17.84 2.48 -14.05
C ILE A 248 19.38 2.56 -14.04
N GLU A 249 19.97 3.76 -13.91
CA GLU A 249 21.43 3.87 -13.91
C GLU A 249 22.05 3.34 -12.61
N LEU A 250 21.40 3.51 -11.45
CA LEU A 250 21.81 2.89 -10.20
C LEU A 250 21.94 1.36 -10.36
N ALA A 251 20.92 0.69 -10.91
CA ALA A 251 20.96 -0.75 -11.18
C ALA A 251 22.10 -1.14 -12.14
N ARG A 252 22.30 -0.38 -13.24
CA ARG A 252 23.38 -0.61 -14.22
C ARG A 252 24.78 -0.31 -13.71
N ARG A 253 24.92 0.55 -12.70
CA ARG A 253 26.20 0.79 -12.01
C ARG A 253 26.46 -0.27 -10.95
N ILE A 254 25.42 -0.77 -10.28
CA ILE A 254 25.53 -1.92 -9.36
C ILE A 254 26.02 -3.16 -10.12
N ASP A 255 25.33 -3.56 -11.19
CA ASP A 255 25.70 -4.73 -12.02
C ASP A 255 27.16 -4.67 -12.51
N ARG A 256 27.55 -3.53 -13.07
CA ARG A 256 28.85 -3.28 -13.70
C ARG A 256 30.02 -3.07 -12.71
N GLU A 257 29.75 -2.71 -11.45
CA GLU A 257 30.80 -2.26 -10.51
C GLU A 257 30.77 -2.90 -9.11
N VAL A 258 29.71 -3.64 -8.75
CA VAL A 258 29.56 -4.29 -7.43
C VAL A 258 29.65 -5.81 -7.63
N PRO A 259 30.72 -6.48 -7.15
CA PRO A 259 30.83 -7.93 -7.26
C PRO A 259 29.62 -8.67 -6.65
N GLY A 260 28.95 -9.51 -7.43
CA GLY A 260 27.71 -10.19 -7.03
C GLY A 260 26.48 -9.29 -6.88
N GLY A 261 26.53 -8.05 -7.40
CA GLY A 261 25.41 -7.12 -7.44
C GLY A 261 24.73 -6.89 -6.08
N VAL A 262 23.41 -6.66 -6.13
CA VAL A 262 22.50 -6.72 -4.97
C VAL A 262 21.28 -7.58 -5.33
N LYS A 263 20.62 -8.18 -4.35
CA LYS A 263 19.50 -9.11 -4.58
C LYS A 263 18.22 -8.40 -5.04
N TRP A 264 17.92 -7.22 -4.51
CA TRP A 264 16.82 -6.37 -4.99
C TRP A 264 17.04 -4.88 -4.68
N LEU A 265 16.31 -4.02 -5.40
CA LEU A 265 16.10 -2.61 -5.08
C LEU A 265 14.65 -2.42 -4.60
N GLY A 266 14.48 -1.98 -3.36
CA GLY A 266 13.18 -1.82 -2.70
C GLY A 266 12.69 -0.38 -2.70
N GLU A 267 11.41 -0.22 -3.03
CA GLU A 267 10.65 1.04 -3.07
C GLU A 267 11.41 2.21 -3.73
N CYS A 268 11.88 1.99 -4.96
CA CYS A 268 12.64 2.99 -5.71
C CYS A 268 11.86 4.28 -6.00
N LEU A 269 10.57 4.17 -6.32
CA LEU A 269 9.75 5.25 -6.88
C LEU A 269 8.54 5.55 -5.99
N MET A 270 7.92 6.71 -6.20
CA MET A 270 6.64 7.08 -5.57
C MET A 270 5.58 5.99 -5.79
N PRO A 271 4.75 5.64 -4.78
CA PRO A 271 3.78 4.53 -4.87
C PRO A 271 2.71 4.71 -5.96
N ASP A 272 2.43 5.94 -6.38
CA ASP A 272 1.49 6.25 -7.46
C ASP A 272 2.03 5.93 -8.87
N ASP A 273 3.34 5.74 -9.04
CA ASP A 273 3.97 5.54 -10.35
C ASP A 273 4.09 4.07 -10.76
N TYR A 274 2.95 3.36 -10.82
CA TYR A 274 2.88 1.97 -11.30
C TYR A 274 3.51 1.80 -12.70
N LYS A 275 3.42 2.84 -13.55
CA LYS A 275 3.99 2.84 -14.90
C LYS A 275 5.52 2.93 -14.86
N GLY A 276 6.07 3.79 -14.02
CA GLY A 276 7.51 3.87 -13.79
C GLY A 276 8.10 2.60 -13.18
N TYR A 277 7.37 1.93 -12.28
CA TYR A 277 7.78 0.60 -11.78
C TYR A 277 7.81 -0.45 -12.90
N ALA A 278 6.77 -0.50 -13.75
CA ALA A 278 6.74 -1.39 -14.91
C ALA A 278 7.86 -1.08 -15.92
N GLU A 279 8.15 0.20 -16.18
CA GLU A 279 9.26 0.62 -17.06
C GLU A 279 10.63 0.26 -16.46
N LEU A 280 10.84 0.54 -15.18
CA LEU A 280 12.06 0.21 -14.44
C LEU A 280 12.32 -1.30 -14.50
N ARG A 281 11.33 -2.12 -14.13
CA ARG A 281 11.45 -3.57 -14.13
C ARG A 281 11.65 -4.13 -15.54
N ALA A 282 10.96 -3.61 -16.56
CA ALA A 282 11.20 -4.00 -17.95
C ALA A 282 12.62 -3.68 -18.43
N LYS A 283 13.26 -2.63 -17.90
CA LYS A 283 14.61 -2.19 -18.30
C LYS A 283 15.76 -2.80 -17.49
N VAL A 284 15.56 -3.19 -16.22
CA VAL A 284 16.64 -3.71 -15.35
C VAL A 284 16.30 -4.98 -14.55
N GLY A 285 15.09 -5.54 -14.67
CA GLY A 285 14.66 -6.75 -13.95
C GLY A 285 15.48 -8.02 -14.26
N HIS A 286 16.29 -8.00 -15.33
CA HIS A 286 17.25 -9.06 -15.66
C HIS A 286 18.62 -8.89 -14.95
N LEU A 287 18.86 -7.75 -14.29
CA LEU A 287 20.06 -7.43 -13.50
C LEU A 287 19.76 -7.50 -11.99
N VAL A 288 18.58 -7.03 -11.57
CA VAL A 288 18.19 -6.91 -10.16
C VAL A 288 16.67 -6.95 -10.03
N MET A 289 16.16 -7.65 -9.01
CA MET A 289 14.72 -7.68 -8.72
C MET A 289 14.22 -6.32 -8.24
N ILE A 290 13.00 -5.96 -8.63
CA ILE A 290 12.32 -4.71 -8.22
C ILE A 290 11.20 -5.04 -7.24
N THR A 291 11.17 -4.40 -6.08
CA THR A 291 10.18 -4.67 -5.02
C THR A 291 9.58 -3.38 -4.47
N CYS A 292 8.32 -3.40 -4.06
CA CYS A 292 7.66 -2.30 -3.36
C CYS A 292 6.37 -2.78 -2.68
N GLY A 293 5.64 -1.85 -2.06
CA GLY A 293 4.28 -2.05 -1.58
C GLY A 293 4.04 -1.78 -0.10
N GLU A 294 5.04 -1.31 0.64
CA GLU A 294 4.83 -0.93 2.05
C GLU A 294 3.87 0.27 2.15
N HIS A 295 4.05 1.28 1.31
CA HIS A 295 3.10 2.39 1.15
C HIS A 295 1.94 2.07 0.17
N GLU A 296 1.53 0.81 0.02
CA GLU A 296 0.36 0.39 -0.77
C GLU A 296 -0.72 -0.32 0.08
N TYR A 297 -1.98 -0.11 -0.32
CA TYR A 297 -3.18 -0.35 0.46
C TYR A 297 -4.22 -1.09 -0.38
N THR A 298 -4.83 -2.12 0.23
CA THR A 298 -5.91 -2.93 -0.31
C THR A 298 -5.57 -3.75 -1.55
N ARG A 299 -6.28 -4.87 -1.72
CA ARG A 299 -6.24 -5.72 -2.90
C ARG A 299 -6.37 -4.96 -4.21
N TYR A 300 -7.03 -3.79 -4.23
CA TYR A 300 -7.17 -2.97 -5.44
C TYR A 300 -5.86 -2.29 -5.86
N GLY A 301 -5.04 -1.82 -4.91
CA GLY A 301 -3.71 -1.26 -5.19
C GLY A 301 -2.72 -2.35 -5.59
N PHE A 302 -2.64 -3.42 -4.79
CA PHE A 302 -1.79 -4.57 -5.09
C PHE A 302 -2.13 -5.25 -6.43
N ARG A 303 -3.41 -5.23 -6.86
CA ARG A 303 -3.78 -5.71 -8.19
C ARG A 303 -3.18 -4.86 -9.31
N GLN A 304 -3.00 -3.55 -9.14
CA GLN A 304 -2.31 -2.71 -10.15
C GLN A 304 -0.82 -3.04 -10.26
N LEU A 305 -0.15 -3.33 -9.13
CA LEU A 305 1.25 -3.79 -9.14
C LEU A 305 1.42 -5.13 -9.86
N LEU A 306 0.47 -6.05 -9.68
CA LEU A 306 0.47 -7.37 -10.32
C LEU A 306 0.08 -7.30 -11.82
N GLU A 307 -1.06 -6.67 -12.15
CA GLU A 307 -1.55 -6.51 -13.53
C GLU A 307 -0.61 -5.67 -14.40
N GLY A 308 0.10 -4.71 -13.81
CA GLY A 308 1.11 -3.89 -14.49
C GLY A 308 2.48 -4.57 -14.63
N GLY A 309 2.69 -5.73 -14.01
CA GLY A 309 4.00 -6.41 -13.99
C GLY A 309 5.10 -5.60 -13.29
N CYS A 310 4.73 -4.78 -12.29
CA CYS A 310 5.55 -3.73 -11.69
C CYS A 310 6.70 -4.25 -10.80
N VAL A 311 6.60 -5.48 -10.29
CA VAL A 311 7.46 -6.03 -9.23
C VAL A 311 7.78 -7.51 -9.43
N ASP A 312 8.84 -7.97 -8.77
CA ASP A 312 9.19 -9.38 -8.59
C ASP A 312 8.77 -9.93 -7.20
N LEU A 313 8.49 -9.04 -6.23
CA LEU A 313 8.08 -9.37 -4.88
C LEU A 313 7.28 -8.21 -4.27
N LEU A 314 6.23 -8.52 -3.50
CA LEU A 314 5.37 -7.55 -2.81
C LEU A 314 5.68 -7.42 -1.32
N GLN A 315 5.62 -6.19 -0.80
CA GLN A 315 5.98 -5.85 0.58
C GLN A 315 4.88 -5.10 1.38
N PRO A 316 3.61 -5.56 1.42
CA PRO A 316 2.57 -4.91 2.23
C PRO A 316 2.98 -4.84 3.71
N ASP A 317 2.87 -3.68 4.36
CA ASP A 317 2.87 -3.66 5.83
C ASP A 317 1.51 -4.13 6.36
N VAL A 318 1.48 -5.14 7.23
CA VAL A 318 0.22 -5.75 7.70
C VAL A 318 -0.58 -4.80 8.61
N THR A 319 0.09 -3.86 9.26
CA THR A 319 -0.54 -2.80 10.08
C THR A 319 -1.00 -1.59 9.25
N TRP A 320 -0.60 -1.46 7.98
CA TRP A 320 -1.03 -0.33 7.12
C TRP A 320 -1.94 -0.74 5.97
N CYS A 321 -1.72 -1.90 5.33
CA CYS A 321 -2.30 -2.23 4.03
C CYS A 321 -3.82 -2.56 4.05
N GLY A 322 -4.41 -2.70 5.23
CA GLY A 322 -5.80 -3.10 5.46
C GLY A 322 -5.98 -4.24 6.47
N GLY A 323 -4.99 -4.51 7.32
CA GLY A 323 -5.04 -5.57 8.32
C GLY A 323 -4.85 -6.96 7.74
N LEU A 324 -4.87 -7.96 8.62
CA LEU A 324 -4.62 -9.35 8.28
C LEU A 324 -5.69 -9.95 7.35
N THR A 325 -6.95 -9.52 7.47
CA THR A 325 -8.05 -9.88 6.56
C THR A 325 -7.77 -9.45 5.12
N GLU A 326 -7.16 -8.29 4.91
CA GLU A 326 -6.79 -7.83 3.57
C GLU A 326 -5.45 -8.40 3.13
N ALA A 327 -4.48 -8.53 4.04
CA ALA A 327 -3.17 -9.10 3.75
C ALA A 327 -3.29 -10.55 3.23
N ARG A 328 -4.17 -11.39 3.79
CA ARG A 328 -4.42 -12.74 3.22
C ARG A 328 -5.07 -12.72 1.83
N ARG A 329 -5.93 -11.73 1.54
CA ARG A 329 -6.50 -11.53 0.19
C ARG A 329 -5.42 -11.07 -0.80
N ILE A 330 -4.46 -10.26 -0.35
CA ILE A 330 -3.27 -9.83 -1.14
C ILE A 330 -2.34 -11.03 -1.40
N CYS A 331 -2.05 -11.86 -0.39
CA CYS A 331 -1.26 -13.10 -0.55
C CYS A 331 -1.91 -14.07 -1.54
N GLY A 332 -3.22 -14.31 -1.42
CA GLY A 332 -3.98 -15.16 -2.35
C GLY A 332 -4.05 -14.60 -3.77
N LEU A 333 -4.13 -13.28 -3.94
CA LEU A 333 -4.07 -12.63 -5.25
C LEU A 333 -2.67 -12.77 -5.88
N ALA A 334 -1.60 -12.53 -5.12
CA ALA A 334 -0.23 -12.66 -5.61
C ALA A 334 0.15 -14.12 -5.95
N ALA A 335 -0.39 -15.09 -5.20
CA ALA A 335 -0.21 -16.52 -5.48
C ALA A 335 -0.77 -16.94 -6.85
N ALA A 336 -1.77 -16.24 -7.39
CA ALA A 336 -2.29 -16.49 -8.74
C ALA A 336 -1.34 -16.01 -9.87
N TYR A 337 -0.23 -15.35 -9.51
CA TYR A 337 0.84 -14.90 -10.42
C TYR A 337 2.21 -15.51 -10.05
N ASP A 338 2.25 -16.48 -9.13
CA ASP A 338 3.46 -17.03 -8.49
C ASP A 338 4.39 -15.96 -7.85
N ILE A 339 3.86 -14.75 -7.57
CA ILE A 339 4.64 -13.66 -6.98
C ILE A 339 4.72 -13.82 -5.45
N PRO A 340 5.93 -13.81 -4.86
CA PRO A 340 6.11 -13.89 -3.42
C PRO A 340 5.67 -12.60 -2.73
N VAL A 341 5.13 -12.76 -1.52
CA VAL A 341 4.77 -11.66 -0.63
C VAL A 341 5.60 -11.78 0.64
N VAL A 342 6.55 -10.87 0.83
CA VAL A 342 7.32 -10.73 2.06
C VAL A 342 6.96 -9.35 2.64
N PRO A 343 5.94 -9.30 3.52
CA PRO A 343 5.53 -8.07 4.19
C PRO A 343 6.68 -7.23 4.74
N HIS A 344 6.48 -5.91 4.76
CA HIS A 344 7.30 -5.02 5.57
C HIS A 344 7.30 -5.47 7.05
N GLY A 345 8.34 -5.14 7.79
CA GLY A 345 8.69 -5.69 9.11
C GLY A 345 7.74 -5.42 10.28
N SER A 346 6.44 -5.73 10.19
CA SER A 346 5.43 -5.53 11.24
C SER A 346 5.43 -6.56 12.40
N SER A 347 6.59 -7.12 12.74
CA SER A 347 6.81 -8.16 13.79
C SER A 347 5.73 -9.27 13.80
N VAL A 348 5.12 -9.61 14.94
CA VAL A 348 4.17 -10.74 15.08
C VAL A 348 3.03 -10.75 14.04
N TYR A 349 2.55 -9.57 13.63
CA TYR A 349 1.45 -9.45 12.69
C TYR A 349 1.86 -9.93 11.29
N SER A 350 3.10 -9.64 10.88
CA SER A 350 3.67 -10.18 9.64
C SER A 350 4.13 -11.64 9.82
N PHE A 351 4.71 -12.00 10.96
CA PHE A 351 5.17 -13.38 11.22
C PHE A 351 4.03 -14.41 11.20
N HIS A 352 2.88 -14.11 11.82
CA HIS A 352 1.72 -15.03 11.83
C HIS A 352 1.15 -15.23 10.41
N LEU A 353 1.10 -14.17 9.59
CA LEU A 353 0.76 -14.27 8.17
C LEU A 353 1.78 -15.12 7.41
N GLN A 354 3.07 -14.76 7.48
CA GLN A 354 4.15 -15.42 6.75
C GLN A 354 4.31 -16.91 7.11
N TYR A 355 3.95 -17.33 8.34
CA TYR A 355 3.88 -18.75 8.71
C TYR A 355 2.77 -19.52 7.98
N SER A 356 1.64 -18.87 7.72
CA SER A 356 0.47 -19.49 7.08
C SER A 356 0.49 -19.49 5.55
N GLN A 357 1.22 -18.57 4.92
CA GLN A 357 1.18 -18.40 3.46
C GLN A 357 2.34 -19.11 2.74
N PRO A 358 2.09 -19.90 1.68
CA PRO A 358 3.13 -20.64 0.96
C PRO A 358 4.04 -19.71 0.14
N ASN A 359 3.49 -18.64 -0.44
CA ASN A 359 4.22 -17.61 -1.19
C ASN A 359 4.88 -16.54 -0.28
N SER A 360 4.96 -16.75 1.03
CA SER A 360 5.77 -15.94 1.95
C SER A 360 7.01 -16.72 2.40
N PRO A 361 8.14 -16.68 1.65
CA PRO A 361 9.29 -17.55 1.91
C PRO A 361 10.14 -17.15 3.12
N MET A 362 10.10 -15.87 3.52
CA MET A 362 10.91 -15.29 4.60
C MET A 362 10.20 -14.09 5.24
N ALA A 363 10.80 -13.54 6.29
CA ALA A 363 10.38 -12.32 6.96
C ALA A 363 11.43 -11.20 6.87
N GLU A 364 10.98 -9.96 7.01
CA GLU A 364 11.82 -8.81 7.36
C GLU A 364 11.90 -8.65 8.89
N CYS A 365 13.06 -8.21 9.39
CA CYS A 365 13.20 -7.64 10.72
C CYS A 365 13.94 -6.30 10.62
N LEU A 366 13.24 -5.21 10.92
CA LEU A 366 13.88 -3.91 11.16
C LEU A 366 14.70 -3.98 12.46
N ILE A 367 15.96 -3.58 12.42
CA ILE A 367 16.84 -3.57 13.59
C ILE A 367 16.62 -2.26 14.37
N MET A 368 15.74 -2.30 15.36
CA MET A 368 15.30 -1.15 16.17
C MET A 368 16.28 -0.73 17.30
N SER A 369 17.56 -1.12 17.21
CA SER A 369 18.60 -0.55 18.06
C SER A 369 19.16 0.73 17.41
N PRO A 370 19.42 1.82 18.15
CA PRO A 370 19.88 3.09 17.59
C PRO A 370 21.14 2.98 16.73
N GLU A 371 22.08 2.13 17.15
CA GLU A 371 23.37 1.85 16.51
C GLU A 371 23.29 0.75 15.43
N ALA A 372 22.12 0.13 15.26
CA ALA A 372 21.85 -1.05 14.44
C ALA A 372 22.75 -2.28 14.76
N ASP A 373 23.13 -2.44 16.03
CA ASP A 373 24.14 -3.42 16.47
C ASP A 373 23.58 -4.69 17.14
N ARG A 374 22.32 -4.64 17.60
CA ARG A 374 21.67 -5.70 18.39
C ARG A 374 20.17 -5.80 18.08
N ILE A 375 19.60 -6.98 18.32
CA ILE A 375 18.15 -7.22 18.23
C ILE A 375 17.48 -6.72 19.51
N VAL A 376 16.37 -5.99 19.36
CA VAL A 376 15.47 -5.51 20.44
C VAL A 376 14.02 -5.69 19.96
N PRO A 377 13.00 -5.60 20.85
CA PRO A 377 11.58 -5.60 20.44
C PRO A 377 11.29 -4.53 19.39
N TYR A 378 10.48 -4.86 18.39
CA TYR A 378 10.09 -3.91 17.34
C TYR A 378 9.11 -2.86 17.87
N PHE A 379 8.21 -3.25 18.79
CA PHE A 379 7.24 -2.35 19.41
C PHE A 379 7.75 -1.67 20.69
N GLY A 380 9.06 -1.75 20.98
CA GLY A 380 9.63 -1.24 22.23
C GLY A 380 8.99 -1.89 23.47
N ASP A 381 8.79 -1.11 24.52
CA ASP A 381 8.14 -1.56 25.77
C ASP A 381 6.60 -1.66 25.69
N LEU A 382 5.98 -1.30 24.57
CA LEU A 382 4.50 -1.28 24.40
C LEU A 382 3.87 -2.67 24.56
N PHE A 383 4.60 -3.75 24.27
CA PHE A 383 4.14 -5.12 24.45
C PHE A 383 5.20 -6.01 25.09
N THR A 384 4.74 -6.86 26.00
CA THR A 384 5.55 -7.97 26.51
C THR A 384 5.31 -9.24 25.69
N GLY A 385 6.35 -10.09 25.61
CA GLY A 385 6.25 -11.41 24.98
C GLY A 385 6.56 -11.49 23.47
N GLU A 386 7.08 -10.42 22.87
CA GLU A 386 7.46 -10.38 21.45
C GLU A 386 8.53 -11.45 21.09
N PRO A 387 8.33 -12.26 20.03
CA PRO A 387 9.27 -13.30 19.62
C PRO A 387 10.39 -12.73 18.74
N LEU A 388 11.54 -12.44 19.36
CA LEU A 388 12.72 -11.93 18.65
C LEU A 388 13.38 -13.00 17.76
N PRO A 389 13.96 -12.63 16.59
CA PRO A 389 14.76 -13.54 15.79
C PRO A 389 15.97 -14.11 16.55
N SER A 390 16.28 -15.38 16.33
CA SER A 390 17.46 -16.05 16.89
C SER A 390 18.15 -16.90 15.83
N GLY A 391 19.45 -16.67 15.62
CA GLY A 391 20.25 -17.35 14.58
C GLY A 391 19.67 -17.23 13.16
N GLY A 392 19.05 -16.08 12.84
CA GLY A 392 18.40 -15.81 11.55
C GLY A 392 16.99 -16.38 11.36
N PHE A 393 16.36 -16.91 12.42
CA PHE A 393 14.99 -17.46 12.35
C PHE A 393 14.08 -16.91 13.45
N VAL A 394 12.81 -16.68 13.13
CA VAL A 394 11.74 -16.52 14.12
C VAL A 394 11.02 -17.86 14.32
N THR A 395 10.64 -18.13 15.57
CA THR A 395 9.73 -19.22 15.93
C THR A 395 8.61 -18.67 16.81
N LEU A 396 7.37 -18.97 16.45
CA LEU A 396 6.17 -18.62 17.22
C LEU A 396 5.82 -19.76 18.17
N ASP A 397 5.46 -19.41 19.41
CA ASP A 397 5.03 -20.36 20.44
C ASP A 397 3.61 -20.90 20.12
N PRO A 398 3.41 -22.22 19.95
CA PRO A 398 2.10 -22.79 19.67
C PRO A 398 1.13 -22.74 20.87
N ALA A 399 1.62 -22.51 22.09
CA ALA A 399 0.79 -22.45 23.30
C ALA A 399 0.27 -21.03 23.63
N LYS A 400 0.71 -20.00 22.90
CA LYS A 400 0.24 -18.63 23.03
C LYS A 400 -0.96 -18.36 22.10
N PRO A 401 -2.15 -17.97 22.63
CA PRO A 401 -3.26 -17.54 21.79
C PRO A 401 -3.00 -16.18 21.10
N GLY A 402 -3.82 -15.84 20.11
CA GLY A 402 -3.77 -14.52 19.47
C GLY A 402 -2.48 -14.32 18.66
N PHE A 403 -1.88 -13.14 18.77
CA PHE A 403 -0.51 -12.87 18.32
C PHE A 403 0.55 -13.11 19.42
N GLY A 404 0.14 -13.61 20.59
CA GLY A 404 1.05 -13.98 21.68
C GLY A 404 1.76 -12.83 22.40
N LEU A 405 1.26 -11.60 22.22
CA LEU A 405 1.69 -10.40 22.94
C LEU A 405 0.80 -10.13 24.16
N SER A 406 1.28 -9.28 25.07
CA SER A 406 0.46 -8.70 26.15
C SER A 406 0.74 -7.21 26.28
N LEU A 407 -0.29 -6.38 26.12
CA LEU A 407 -0.21 -4.91 26.09
C LEU A 407 0.25 -4.32 27.43
N THR A 408 1.34 -3.55 27.39
CA THR A 408 1.77 -2.69 28.51
C THR A 408 0.81 -1.49 28.60
N ARG A 409 0.13 -1.32 29.74
CA ARG A 409 -0.86 -0.24 29.93
C ARG A 409 -0.28 1.09 30.45
N THR A 410 1.04 1.18 30.62
CA THR A 410 1.74 2.42 30.96
C THR A 410 1.61 3.44 29.83
N ASP A 411 1.47 4.72 30.17
CA ASP A 411 1.45 5.86 29.23
C ASP A 411 0.50 5.73 28.03
N LEU A 412 -0.62 5.00 28.18
CA LEU A 412 -1.70 4.93 27.19
C LEU A 412 -2.91 5.78 27.59
N ARG A 413 -3.28 6.76 26.76
CA ARG A 413 -4.52 7.54 26.93
C ARG A 413 -5.54 7.23 25.82
N ARG A 414 -6.83 7.38 26.15
CA ARG A 414 -7.95 7.29 25.20
C ARG A 414 -8.38 8.72 24.81
N PRO A 415 -7.97 9.26 23.65
CA PRO A 415 -8.14 10.68 23.33
C PRO A 415 -9.60 11.07 23.05
N TYR A 416 -10.45 10.13 22.63
CA TYR A 416 -11.85 10.40 22.27
C TYR A 416 -12.83 9.50 23.04
N PRO A 417 -13.88 10.06 23.67
CA PRO A 417 -14.97 9.26 24.23
C PRO A 417 -15.87 8.71 23.11
N ARG A 418 -16.45 7.53 23.32
CA ARG A 418 -17.46 6.93 22.43
C ARG A 418 -18.71 7.81 22.36
N PRO A 419 -19.11 8.35 21.20
CA PRO A 419 -20.37 9.08 21.09
C PRO A 419 -21.57 8.13 21.24
N ALA A 420 -22.63 8.56 21.92
CA ALA A 420 -23.80 7.74 22.24
C ALA A 420 -24.53 7.16 21.01
N TRP A 421 -24.41 7.80 19.84
CA TRP A 421 -24.99 7.30 18.60
C TRP A 421 -24.18 6.17 17.94
N ALA A 422 -22.94 5.94 18.35
CA ALA A 422 -22.05 4.89 17.83
C ALA A 422 -21.99 3.63 18.70
N ALA A 423 -22.91 3.47 19.66
CA ALA A 423 -23.28 2.14 20.13
C ALA A 423 -23.78 1.34 18.91
N GLY A 424 -23.15 0.19 18.61
CA GLY A 424 -23.27 -0.53 17.34
C GLY A 424 -24.61 -1.23 17.11
N LEU A 425 -24.63 -2.56 17.01
CA LEU A 425 -25.87 -3.35 16.82
C LEU A 425 -26.81 -3.38 18.05
N GLY A 426 -26.67 -2.44 18.99
CA GLY A 426 -27.38 -2.42 20.26
C GLY A 426 -28.88 -2.15 20.12
N THR A 427 -29.67 -3.22 20.17
CA THR A 427 -31.14 -3.34 20.37
C THR A 427 -32.09 -2.50 19.52
N LYS A 428 -31.60 -1.59 18.68
CA LYS A 428 -32.42 -0.92 17.68
C LYS A 428 -32.89 -1.94 16.65
N GLU A 429 -34.18 -1.95 16.40
CA GLU A 429 -34.74 -2.46 15.15
C GLU A 429 -33.91 -1.87 14.02
N VAL A 430 -33.28 -2.71 13.20
CA VAL A 430 -32.73 -2.20 11.93
C VAL A 430 -33.95 -1.73 11.15
N PRO A 431 -34.02 -0.47 10.71
CA PRO A 431 -35.19 0.01 10.01
C PRO A 431 -35.46 -0.89 8.80
N ASP A 432 -36.66 -1.47 8.74
CA ASP A 432 -37.22 -2.00 7.49
C ASP A 432 -36.90 -1.02 6.38
N GLN A 433 -36.41 -1.52 5.23
CA GLN A 433 -35.82 -0.72 4.15
C GLN A 433 -36.56 0.61 4.03
N VAL A 434 -35.96 1.68 4.59
CA VAL A 434 -36.58 3.01 4.60
C VAL A 434 -36.92 3.31 3.17
N ASP A 435 -38.19 3.55 2.85
CA ASP A 435 -38.66 3.49 1.46
C ASP A 435 -37.94 4.52 0.60
N TRP A 436 -36.84 4.08 0.00
CA TRP A 436 -35.93 4.90 -0.79
C TRP A 436 -36.58 5.30 -2.11
N VAL A 437 -37.62 4.58 -2.56
CA VAL A 437 -38.44 4.97 -3.70
C VAL A 437 -39.35 6.14 -3.30
N ALA A 438 -40.05 6.06 -2.16
CA ALA A 438 -40.85 7.16 -1.63
C ALA A 438 -40.03 8.33 -1.04
N GLN A 439 -38.74 8.15 -0.73
CA GLN A 439 -37.81 9.25 -0.43
C GLN A 439 -37.27 9.88 -1.72
N ALA A 440 -36.87 9.09 -2.72
CA ALA A 440 -36.43 9.61 -4.02
C ALA A 440 -37.57 10.36 -4.73
N ALA A 441 -38.82 9.90 -4.61
CA ALA A 441 -40.01 10.58 -5.12
C ALA A 441 -40.31 11.94 -4.44
N LYS A 442 -39.63 12.27 -3.33
CA LYS A 442 -39.69 13.59 -2.67
C LYS A 442 -38.55 14.52 -3.09
N ILE A 443 -37.56 14.03 -3.85
CA ILE A 443 -36.55 14.89 -4.46
C ILE A 443 -37.26 15.71 -5.55
N PRO A 444 -37.20 17.05 -5.52
CA PRO A 444 -37.86 17.87 -6.54
C PRO A 444 -37.36 17.52 -7.94
N ALA A 445 -38.30 17.32 -8.88
CA ALA A 445 -37.95 17.12 -10.28
C ALA A 445 -37.14 18.33 -10.79
N PRO A 446 -36.09 18.13 -11.61
CA PRO A 446 -35.32 19.23 -12.17
C PRO A 446 -36.22 20.13 -12.99
N VAL A 447 -36.23 21.43 -12.64
CA VAL A 447 -36.95 22.45 -13.42
C VAL A 447 -36.18 22.70 -14.70
N TRP A 448 -36.46 21.89 -15.72
CA TRP A 448 -36.06 22.17 -17.09
C TRP A 448 -36.82 23.41 -17.56
N SER A 449 -36.19 24.58 -17.41
CA SER A 449 -36.54 25.73 -18.23
C SER A 449 -36.33 25.33 -19.68
N ALA A 450 -37.42 25.18 -20.44
CA ALA A 450 -37.32 25.02 -21.88
C ALA A 450 -36.58 26.24 -22.43
N GLU A 451 -35.40 26.04 -23.02
CA GLU A 451 -34.71 27.11 -23.72
C GLU A 451 -35.62 27.64 -24.84
N PRO A 452 -35.72 28.98 -25.01
CA PRO A 452 -36.45 29.52 -26.15
C PRO A 452 -35.83 28.98 -27.44
N ALA A 453 -36.68 28.57 -28.39
CA ALA A 453 -36.22 27.96 -29.64
C ALA A 453 -35.16 28.85 -30.32
N PRO A 454 -34.04 28.27 -30.83
CA PRO A 454 -32.87 29.03 -31.22
C PRO A 454 -33.21 30.06 -32.29
N THR A 455 -33.08 31.34 -31.93
CA THR A 455 -33.22 32.45 -32.86
C THR A 455 -32.11 32.39 -33.91
N ALA A 456 -32.49 32.50 -35.18
CA ALA A 456 -31.54 32.40 -36.29
C ALA A 456 -30.55 33.56 -36.27
N VAL A 457 -29.32 33.30 -35.85
CA VAL A 457 -28.20 34.23 -35.96
C VAL A 457 -27.79 34.31 -37.44
N SER A 458 -28.05 35.44 -38.09
CA SER A 458 -27.53 35.70 -39.44
C SER A 458 -26.04 36.04 -39.38
N SER A 459 -25.33 35.82 -40.48
CA SER A 459 -23.87 35.84 -40.53
C SER A 459 -23.28 37.25 -40.50
N ALA A 460 -22.57 37.59 -39.43
CA ALA A 460 -21.55 38.64 -39.40
C ALA A 460 -20.50 38.34 -38.31
N GLU A 461 -19.24 38.14 -38.69
CA GLU A 461 -18.10 38.34 -37.78
C GLU A 461 -17.82 39.84 -37.68
N PRO A 462 -17.46 40.34 -36.48
CA PRO A 462 -16.05 40.42 -36.07
C PRO A 462 -15.83 39.73 -34.71
N GLY A 463 -14.62 39.47 -34.23
CA GLY A 463 -13.32 40.07 -34.57
C GLY A 463 -12.75 40.73 -33.30
N LEU A 464 -11.58 40.30 -32.84
CA LEU A 464 -10.96 40.83 -31.63
C LEU A 464 -10.53 42.28 -31.86
N ASP A 465 -10.76 43.17 -30.88
CA ASP A 465 -9.60 43.75 -30.20
C ASP A 465 -9.87 44.32 -28.79
N VAL A 466 -8.76 44.63 -28.12
CA VAL A 466 -8.55 45.03 -26.72
C VAL A 466 -9.48 46.13 -26.16
N ASP A 467 -9.79 46.06 -24.86
CA ASP A 467 -10.30 47.20 -24.08
C ASP A 467 -9.25 48.32 -23.96
N VAL A 468 -9.31 49.27 -24.90
CA VAL A 468 -8.92 50.66 -24.67
C VAL A 468 -10.20 51.50 -24.77
N ALA A 469 -10.69 51.96 -23.62
CA ALA A 469 -12.00 52.59 -23.51
C ALA A 469 -12.18 53.89 -24.34
N GLN A 470 -13.36 54.05 -25.00
CA GLN A 470 -14.31 55.16 -24.72
C GLN A 470 -15.60 55.18 -25.61
N ARG A 471 -16.76 55.16 -24.92
CA ARG A 471 -18.04 55.90 -25.12
C ARG A 471 -18.63 56.22 -26.53
N SER A 472 -19.97 56.00 -26.60
CA SER A 472 -21.01 56.79 -27.33
C SER A 472 -21.21 56.50 -28.84
N THR A 473 -22.37 56.65 -29.53
CA THR A 473 -23.84 56.71 -29.21
C THR A 473 -24.65 56.67 -30.54
N HIS A 474 -25.97 56.37 -30.48
CA HIS A 474 -27.04 56.62 -31.48
C HIS A 474 -27.33 55.61 -32.64
N GLN A 475 -28.51 55.81 -33.25
CA GLN A 475 -29.35 54.97 -34.16
C GLN A 475 -29.49 55.70 -35.55
N PRO A 476 -30.49 55.51 -36.47
CA PRO A 476 -31.68 54.61 -36.54
C PRO A 476 -32.09 54.03 -37.95
N GLU A 477 -33.27 53.38 -37.99
CA GLU A 477 -34.24 53.24 -39.14
C GLU A 477 -33.85 52.39 -40.38
N GLU A 478 -34.77 51.87 -41.24
CA GLU A 478 -36.22 52.07 -41.46
C GLU A 478 -36.98 50.79 -41.98
N ASP A 479 -38.25 50.87 -42.41
CA ASP A 479 -39.20 49.80 -42.85
C ASP A 479 -39.81 50.17 -44.28
N PRO A 480 -40.93 49.66 -44.89
CA PRO A 480 -41.89 48.56 -44.57
C PRO A 480 -42.41 47.68 -45.76
N ALA A 481 -43.41 46.82 -45.46
CA ALA A 481 -44.53 46.33 -46.33
C ALA A 481 -44.24 45.23 -47.42
N GLN A 482 -45.19 44.36 -47.86
CA GLN A 482 -46.55 43.97 -47.40
C GLN A 482 -47.02 42.60 -47.99
N ALA A 483 -47.87 41.86 -47.24
CA ALA A 483 -49.07 41.02 -47.57
C ALA A 483 -49.24 40.30 -48.97
N PRO A 484 -50.01 39.15 -49.10
CA PRO A 484 -51.25 38.80 -48.36
C PRO A 484 -51.45 37.30 -47.98
N ARG A 485 -52.71 36.86 -47.73
CA ARG A 485 -53.13 35.64 -46.99
C ARG A 485 -54.05 34.68 -47.79
N CYS A 486 -54.19 33.42 -47.33
CA CYS A 486 -55.44 32.61 -47.39
C CYS A 486 -55.56 31.61 -46.20
N LYS A 487 -56.67 30.86 -46.09
CA LYS A 487 -57.09 30.07 -44.89
C LYS A 487 -57.70 28.69 -45.20
N GLY A 488 -57.68 27.79 -44.20
CA GLY A 488 -58.49 26.56 -44.05
C GLY A 488 -57.73 25.26 -44.36
N GLU A 489 -57.98 24.10 -43.73
CA GLU A 489 -58.81 23.69 -42.57
C GLU A 489 -58.21 22.39 -41.94
N PRO A 490 -58.64 21.90 -40.75
CA PRO A 490 -57.89 20.87 -39.99
C PRO A 490 -58.22 19.40 -40.35
N VAL A 491 -57.28 18.48 -40.03
CA VAL A 491 -57.43 17.02 -40.16
C VAL A 491 -56.83 16.30 -38.93
N GLU A 492 -57.49 15.23 -38.46
CA GLU A 492 -57.13 14.50 -37.22
C GLU A 492 -55.96 13.51 -37.34
N PRO A 493 -55.27 13.18 -36.22
CA PRO A 493 -54.07 12.33 -36.22
C PRO A 493 -54.41 10.83 -36.23
N LYS A 494 -53.82 10.08 -37.18
CA LYS A 494 -54.10 8.65 -37.40
C LYS A 494 -52.96 7.69 -37.02
N ALA A 495 -52.00 8.14 -36.19
CA ALA A 495 -50.71 7.49 -36.00
C ALA A 495 -50.59 6.54 -34.79
N ALA A 496 -51.50 6.61 -33.80
CA ALA A 496 -51.31 5.97 -32.50
C ALA A 496 -51.73 4.48 -32.40
N ALA A 497 -52.34 3.90 -33.44
CA ALA A 497 -52.94 2.56 -33.37
C ALA A 497 -52.09 1.42 -33.98
N ASP A 498 -50.94 1.74 -34.59
CA ASP A 498 -50.12 0.76 -35.35
C ASP A 498 -48.78 0.42 -34.66
N SER A 499 -48.48 1.01 -33.49
CA SER A 499 -47.36 0.63 -32.61
C SER A 499 -47.66 -0.68 -31.88
N ASP A 500 -48.78 -0.71 -31.15
CA ASP A 500 -49.10 -1.72 -30.16
C ASP A 500 -49.33 -3.09 -30.81
N ALA A 501 -49.92 -3.08 -32.02
CA ALA A 501 -50.10 -4.26 -32.85
C ALA A 501 -48.79 -4.87 -33.39
N ARG A 502 -47.69 -4.10 -33.42
CA ARG A 502 -46.35 -4.57 -33.79
C ARG A 502 -45.59 -5.09 -32.57
N GLU A 503 -45.67 -4.40 -31.44
CA GLU A 503 -45.06 -4.84 -30.18
C GLU A 503 -45.65 -6.17 -29.71
N GLN A 504 -46.98 -6.32 -29.72
CA GLN A 504 -47.62 -7.57 -29.33
C GLN A 504 -47.21 -8.75 -30.23
N LYS A 505 -47.04 -8.52 -31.54
CA LYS A 505 -46.52 -9.54 -32.49
C LYS A 505 -45.08 -9.94 -32.19
N PHE A 506 -44.23 -9.00 -31.78
CA PHE A 506 -42.86 -9.28 -31.39
C PHE A 506 -42.80 -10.16 -30.14
N LEU A 507 -43.59 -9.82 -29.11
CA LEU A 507 -43.66 -10.59 -27.86
C LEU A 507 -44.14 -12.04 -28.11
N THR A 508 -45.23 -12.24 -28.85
CA THR A 508 -45.72 -13.59 -29.20
C THR A 508 -44.69 -14.41 -30.01
N ALA A 509 -43.89 -13.77 -30.87
CA ALA A 509 -42.82 -14.45 -31.61
C ALA A 509 -41.68 -14.90 -30.69
N VAL A 510 -41.31 -14.09 -29.69
CA VAL A 510 -40.29 -14.45 -28.68
C VAL A 510 -40.77 -15.61 -27.81
N GLU A 511 -42.02 -15.59 -27.34
CA GLU A 511 -42.62 -16.67 -26.55
C GLU A 511 -42.65 -18.00 -27.33
N ALA A 512 -43.03 -17.97 -28.61
CA ALA A 512 -43.04 -19.16 -29.48
C ALA A 512 -41.64 -19.77 -29.67
N ILE A 513 -40.60 -18.94 -29.78
CA ILE A 513 -39.20 -19.38 -29.89
C ILE A 513 -38.72 -20.05 -28.59
N LEU A 514 -39.08 -19.49 -27.43
CA LEU A 514 -38.73 -20.03 -26.12
C LEU A 514 -39.44 -21.36 -25.86
N ALA A 515 -40.73 -21.45 -26.17
CA ALA A 515 -41.53 -22.68 -26.05
C ALA A 515 -40.98 -23.84 -26.90
N ALA A 516 -40.41 -23.54 -28.08
CA ALA A 516 -39.94 -24.54 -29.03
C ALA A 516 -38.63 -25.26 -28.64
N ARG A 517 -37.83 -24.75 -27.68
CA ARG A 517 -36.48 -25.31 -27.37
C ARG A 517 -36.11 -25.34 -25.87
N PRO A 518 -36.92 -25.96 -24.98
CA PRO A 518 -36.78 -25.87 -23.52
C PRO A 518 -35.52 -26.51 -22.90
N LYS A 519 -34.58 -27.09 -23.67
CA LYS A 519 -33.41 -27.82 -23.15
C LYS A 519 -32.03 -27.34 -23.66
N LYS A 520 -31.93 -26.10 -24.19
CA LYS A 520 -30.61 -25.53 -24.60
C LYS A 520 -30.26 -24.16 -24.01
N CYS A 521 -31.12 -23.52 -23.22
CA CYS A 521 -30.85 -22.19 -22.66
C CYS A 521 -29.95 -22.18 -21.40
N MET A 522 -29.62 -23.33 -20.81
CA MET A 522 -28.67 -23.44 -19.68
C MET A 522 -27.18 -23.35 -20.07
N ALA A 523 -26.85 -23.06 -21.33
CA ALA A 523 -25.49 -23.10 -21.87
C ALA A 523 -24.94 -21.73 -22.32
N ILE A 524 -25.29 -20.65 -21.62
CA ILE A 524 -24.81 -19.28 -21.89
C ILE A 524 -23.98 -18.76 -20.69
N THR A 525 -22.88 -19.46 -20.38
CA THR A 525 -21.96 -19.06 -19.29
C THR A 525 -20.49 -19.44 -19.56
N LEU A 526 -20.20 -20.21 -20.62
CA LEU A 526 -18.84 -20.57 -21.04
C LEU A 526 -18.75 -20.58 -22.58
N LEU A 527 -18.07 -19.60 -23.17
CA LEU A 527 -17.34 -19.70 -24.45
C LEU A 527 -16.52 -18.43 -24.71
N SER A 528 -15.41 -18.56 -25.45
CA SER A 528 -14.33 -17.57 -25.51
C SER A 528 -14.51 -16.47 -26.57
N ASN A 529 -13.60 -15.48 -26.55
CA ASN A 529 -13.55 -14.29 -27.42
C ASN A 529 -13.81 -14.55 -28.92
N LYS A 530 -13.55 -15.76 -29.42
CA LYS A 530 -13.82 -16.12 -30.82
C LYS A 530 -15.30 -15.95 -31.18
N LEU A 531 -16.21 -16.29 -30.26
CA LEU A 531 -17.65 -16.15 -30.48
C LEU A 531 -18.08 -14.68 -30.65
N GLN A 532 -17.42 -13.73 -29.96
CA GLN A 532 -17.71 -12.30 -30.12
C GLN A 532 -17.28 -11.74 -31.49
N GLN A 533 -16.22 -12.30 -32.09
CA GLN A 533 -15.79 -11.91 -33.44
C GLN A 533 -16.75 -12.46 -34.50
N ASP A 534 -17.20 -13.71 -34.35
CA ASP A 534 -18.16 -14.32 -35.27
C ASP A 534 -19.56 -13.66 -35.15
N PHE A 535 -20.01 -13.31 -33.94
CA PHE A 535 -21.30 -12.62 -33.73
C PHE A 535 -21.36 -11.25 -34.43
N LYS A 536 -20.23 -10.52 -34.52
CA LYS A 536 -20.14 -9.26 -35.28
C LYS A 536 -20.26 -9.45 -36.80
N LYS A 537 -20.00 -10.65 -37.33
CA LYS A 537 -20.03 -10.93 -38.78
C LYS A 537 -21.44 -11.16 -39.32
N ASP A 538 -22.28 -11.92 -38.61
CA ASP A 538 -23.65 -12.22 -39.08
C ASP A 538 -24.72 -11.24 -38.60
N PHE A 539 -24.43 -10.32 -37.67
CA PHE A 539 -25.41 -9.34 -37.15
C PHE A 539 -26.10 -8.51 -38.26
N ARG A 540 -25.36 -8.20 -39.35
CA ARG A 540 -25.86 -7.45 -40.52
C ARG A 540 -26.90 -8.20 -41.37
N LYS A 541 -27.23 -9.47 -41.09
CA LYS A 541 -28.27 -10.23 -41.83
C LYS A 541 -29.66 -10.24 -41.17
N TYR A 542 -29.78 -9.80 -39.92
CA TYR A 542 -30.96 -10.11 -39.10
C TYR A 542 -31.63 -8.90 -38.44
N VAL A 543 -31.24 -7.67 -38.80
CA VAL A 543 -31.84 -6.43 -38.31
C VAL A 543 -32.49 -5.68 -39.47
N HIS A 544 -33.78 -5.34 -39.33
CA HIS A 544 -34.48 -4.49 -40.30
C HIS A 544 -34.03 -3.02 -40.10
N PRO A 545 -33.82 -2.22 -41.17
CA PRO A 545 -33.22 -0.88 -41.06
C PRO A 545 -33.86 0.03 -40.00
N ASP A 546 -35.18 0.00 -39.88
CA ASP A 546 -35.94 0.86 -38.95
C ASP A 546 -35.58 0.63 -37.47
N ALA A 547 -35.12 -0.58 -37.11
CA ALA A 547 -34.72 -0.90 -35.74
C ALA A 547 -33.41 -0.21 -35.35
N GLU A 548 -32.48 0.00 -36.29
CA GLU A 548 -31.24 0.72 -36.05
C GLU A 548 -31.51 2.21 -35.80
N GLU A 549 -32.45 2.81 -36.54
CA GLU A 549 -32.87 4.19 -36.30
C GLU A 549 -33.62 4.35 -34.95
N TYR A 550 -34.50 3.41 -34.59
CA TYR A 550 -35.21 3.41 -33.31
C TYR A 550 -34.24 3.40 -32.12
N PHE A 551 -33.24 2.51 -32.13
CA PHE A 551 -32.20 2.49 -31.10
C PHE A 551 -31.38 3.79 -31.09
N ARG A 552 -31.04 4.35 -32.25
CA ARG A 552 -30.28 5.61 -32.35
C ARG A 552 -31.07 6.84 -31.87
N LYS A 553 -32.41 6.82 -31.92
CA LYS A 553 -33.29 7.88 -31.42
C LYS A 553 -33.58 7.82 -29.92
N HIS A 554 -33.50 6.63 -29.31
CA HIS A 554 -33.94 6.43 -27.92
C HIS A 554 -32.83 6.03 -26.93
N PHE A 555 -31.63 5.66 -27.41
CA PHE A 555 -30.48 5.37 -26.54
C PHE A 555 -29.28 6.26 -26.91
N ALA A 556 -29.09 7.33 -26.14
CA ALA A 556 -27.97 8.24 -26.29
C ALA A 556 -26.65 7.58 -25.82
N ILE A 557 -25.90 7.01 -26.77
CA ILE A 557 -24.51 6.56 -26.53
C ILE A 557 -23.58 7.79 -26.62
N THR A 558 -23.47 8.54 -25.53
CA THR A 558 -22.54 9.68 -25.41
C THR A 558 -21.10 9.21 -25.20
N ALA A 559 -20.36 9.07 -26.29
CA ALA A 559 -18.90 8.97 -26.26
C ALA A 559 -18.28 10.38 -26.22
N HIS A 560 -17.48 10.69 -25.19
CA HIS A 560 -16.75 11.95 -25.04
C HIS A 560 -15.34 11.71 -24.50
N GLY A 561 -14.31 12.06 -25.29
CA GLY A 561 -12.89 12.13 -24.88
C GLY A 561 -12.16 10.76 -24.79
N SER A 562 -10.98 10.56 -25.39
CA SER A 562 -10.20 11.44 -26.27
C SER A 562 -9.36 10.62 -27.27
N SER A 563 -9.36 11.10 -28.52
CA SER A 563 -8.37 10.91 -29.59
C SER A 563 -7.33 9.77 -29.53
N MET A 564 -7.35 8.91 -30.55
CA MET A 564 -6.12 8.43 -31.21
C MET A 564 -6.28 8.57 -32.72
N PHE A 565 -5.33 9.20 -33.39
CA PHE A 565 -5.32 9.39 -34.85
C PHE A 565 -4.51 8.31 -35.55
N VAL A 566 -5.14 7.57 -36.47
CA VAL A 566 -4.49 7.12 -37.72
C VAL A 566 -5.55 7.21 -38.82
N GLY A 567 -5.29 8.00 -39.86
CA GLY A 567 -6.15 8.08 -41.03
C GLY A 567 -5.78 7.00 -42.06
N ILE A 568 -6.79 6.46 -42.75
CA ILE A 568 -6.61 5.73 -44.00
C ILE A 568 -7.51 6.43 -45.03
N GLY A 569 -6.91 6.88 -46.13
CA GLY A 569 -7.64 7.38 -47.29
C GLY A 569 -7.59 6.37 -48.42
N GLU A 570 -8.73 6.11 -49.02
CA GLU A 570 -8.86 5.53 -50.37
C GLU A 570 -8.43 6.63 -51.39
N ASP A 571 -8.17 6.39 -52.67
CA ASP A 571 -8.54 5.28 -53.55
C ASP A 571 -7.63 5.25 -54.82
N VAL A 572 -8.00 4.44 -55.81
CA VAL A 572 -7.57 4.41 -57.23
C VAL A 572 -6.34 3.54 -57.57
N SER A 573 -6.44 2.86 -58.71
CA SER A 573 -5.59 1.79 -59.21
C SER A 573 -4.68 2.21 -60.37
N VAL A 574 -3.66 1.39 -60.67
CA VAL A 574 -3.39 0.81 -62.02
C VAL A 574 -2.78 -0.60 -61.82
N ASP A 575 -3.07 -1.53 -62.73
CA ASP A 575 -2.63 -2.93 -62.74
C ASP A 575 -1.23 -3.12 -63.38
N ASN A 576 -0.48 -4.13 -62.93
CA ASN A 576 0.36 -4.98 -63.79
C ASN A 576 0.91 -6.21 -63.01
N THR A 577 0.68 -7.41 -63.55
CA THR A 577 1.32 -8.67 -63.09
C THR A 577 2.29 -9.22 -64.15
N PRO A 578 3.31 -10.01 -63.76
CA PRO A 578 3.22 -11.48 -63.84
C PRO A 578 3.52 -12.16 -62.48
N ARG A 579 2.92 -13.31 -62.09
CA ARG A 579 3.19 -14.72 -62.53
C ARG A 579 4.67 -15.12 -62.39
N THR A 580 5.08 -16.25 -61.77
CA THR A 580 4.47 -17.49 -61.21
C THR A 580 5.30 -17.96 -59.98
N GLY A 581 4.91 -18.89 -59.10
CA GLY A 581 3.73 -19.75 -58.94
C GLY A 581 3.96 -20.86 -57.87
N ASP A 582 2.93 -21.68 -57.61
CA ASP A 582 2.88 -23.08 -57.12
C ASP A 582 4.15 -23.83 -56.59
N ARG A 583 4.08 -24.73 -55.58
CA ARG A 583 3.01 -25.14 -54.62
C ARG A 583 3.57 -26.12 -53.55
N ASP A 584 2.87 -26.27 -52.41
CA ASP A 584 2.80 -27.48 -51.54
C ASP A 584 4.08 -28.04 -50.84
N ARG A 585 4.04 -28.87 -49.77
CA ARG A 585 3.16 -29.00 -48.56
C ARG A 585 3.79 -30.06 -47.59
N ASN A 586 3.46 -30.03 -46.28
CA ASN A 586 3.62 -31.14 -45.29
C ASN A 586 5.08 -31.56 -44.90
N ARG A 587 5.39 -32.25 -43.78
CA ARG A 587 4.63 -32.71 -42.58
C ARG A 587 5.55 -33.01 -41.37
N ASP A 588 4.92 -33.27 -40.23
CA ASP A 588 5.49 -33.70 -38.93
C ASP A 588 5.98 -35.17 -38.90
N ARG A 589 6.86 -35.52 -37.94
CA ARG A 589 6.77 -36.75 -37.09
C ARG A 589 7.88 -36.90 -36.03
N ASP A 590 7.54 -37.61 -34.95
CA ASP A 590 8.41 -38.05 -33.85
C ASP A 590 9.16 -39.38 -34.16
N SER A 591 10.29 -39.65 -33.49
CA SER A 591 10.51 -40.88 -32.67
C SER A 591 11.94 -41.07 -32.11
N VAL A 592 12.07 -41.13 -30.77
CA VAL A 592 12.66 -42.21 -29.92
C VAL A 592 13.95 -42.98 -30.34
N ARG A 593 14.80 -43.32 -29.33
CA ARG A 593 15.96 -44.27 -29.27
C ARG A 593 17.33 -43.76 -29.75
N ASP A 594 18.48 -44.23 -29.22
CA ASP A 594 18.87 -44.75 -27.87
C ASP A 594 20.43 -44.89 -27.82
N GLU A 595 20.97 -45.17 -26.63
CA GLU A 595 22.31 -45.76 -26.32
C GLU A 595 23.65 -44.99 -26.59
N ASP A 596 24.44 -44.90 -25.51
CA ASP A 596 25.90 -45.06 -25.32
C ASP A 596 26.98 -44.32 -26.15
N GLY A 597 28.11 -43.97 -25.49
CA GLY A 597 29.30 -43.41 -26.18
C GLY A 597 30.41 -42.73 -25.35
N ASN A 598 30.81 -43.28 -24.20
CA ASN A 598 31.88 -42.73 -23.34
C ASN A 598 33.28 -42.62 -24.02
N ALA A 599 33.97 -41.47 -23.91
CA ALA A 599 35.44 -41.36 -23.98
C ALA A 599 36.02 -40.00 -23.51
N ASP A 600 37.14 -40.04 -22.79
CA ASP A 600 37.95 -38.90 -22.30
C ASP A 600 38.70 -38.11 -23.39
N GLY A 601 39.13 -36.88 -23.07
CA GLY A 601 39.86 -36.02 -24.02
C GLY A 601 40.66 -34.82 -23.46
N ASN A 602 41.16 -34.85 -22.22
CA ASN A 602 41.95 -33.74 -21.66
C ASN A 602 43.37 -33.66 -22.29
N ARG A 603 43.79 -32.47 -22.77
CA ARG A 603 45.23 -32.15 -23.00
C ARG A 603 45.57 -30.65 -23.15
N ASP A 604 46.11 -30.12 -22.07
CA ASP A 604 47.18 -29.12 -21.92
C ASP A 604 47.83 -28.41 -23.15
N SER A 605 47.66 -27.08 -23.17
CA SER A 605 48.75 -26.07 -23.07
C SER A 605 49.59 -25.57 -24.27
N ALA A 606 50.17 -24.38 -24.04
CA ALA A 606 51.48 -23.85 -24.51
C ALA A 606 51.60 -22.86 -25.71
N LYS A 607 51.58 -21.56 -25.37
CA LYS A 607 52.60 -20.49 -25.66
C LYS A 607 53.11 -20.19 -27.10
N GLY A 608 52.82 -18.94 -27.53
CA GLY A 608 53.62 -18.03 -28.38
C GLY A 608 52.98 -16.62 -28.27
N ARG A 609 53.64 -15.45 -28.20
CA ARG A 609 54.91 -14.89 -28.76
C ARG A 609 54.89 -14.82 -30.29
N GLU A 610 55.26 -13.72 -30.96
CA GLU A 610 55.69 -12.33 -30.60
C GLU A 610 55.39 -11.47 -31.89
N SER A 611 55.31 -10.12 -31.98
CA SER A 611 55.48 -8.93 -31.11
C SER A 611 54.93 -7.64 -31.82
N ASP A 612 55.04 -6.45 -31.19
CA ASP A 612 55.11 -5.07 -31.77
C ASP A 612 53.86 -4.44 -32.45
N GLU A 613 53.62 -3.11 -32.51
CA GLU A 613 54.22 -1.91 -31.86
C GLU A 613 53.23 -0.71 -31.82
N ASP A 614 53.70 0.45 -31.32
CA ASP A 614 53.15 1.83 -31.49
C ASP A 614 51.84 2.23 -30.74
N SER A 615 51.57 3.54 -30.57
CA SER A 615 52.09 4.37 -29.45
C SER A 615 51.13 5.53 -29.14
N GLY A 616 51.31 6.22 -28.00
CA GLY A 616 50.59 7.47 -27.67
C GLY A 616 50.19 7.64 -26.20
N TYR A 617 51.06 8.27 -25.39
CA TYR A 617 50.76 8.59 -24.00
C TYR A 617 51.12 10.04 -23.68
N SER A 618 50.17 10.79 -23.10
CA SER A 618 50.36 12.15 -22.59
C SER A 618 50.00 12.20 -21.09
N PRO A 619 50.85 12.80 -20.23
CA PRO A 619 50.70 12.69 -18.77
C PRO A 619 49.66 13.66 -18.18
N PRO A 620 49.06 13.32 -17.02
CA PRO A 620 48.15 14.21 -16.30
C PRO A 620 48.89 15.30 -15.47
N PRO A 621 48.25 16.44 -15.17
CA PRO A 621 48.82 17.50 -14.35
C PRO A 621 48.86 17.16 -12.85
N SER A 622 49.92 17.58 -12.17
CA SER A 622 50.15 17.37 -10.73
C SER A 622 49.31 18.31 -9.82
N PRO A 623 48.98 17.90 -8.58
CA PRO A 623 48.03 18.62 -7.72
C PRO A 623 48.63 19.80 -6.94
N PRO A 624 47.80 20.82 -6.57
CA PRO A 624 48.22 21.93 -5.71
C PRO A 624 48.40 21.51 -4.23
N GLN A 625 49.26 22.25 -3.51
CA GLN A 625 49.70 21.91 -2.15
C GLN A 625 48.79 22.43 -1.03
N LYS A 626 48.83 21.78 0.13
CA LYS A 626 48.04 22.13 1.33
C LYS A 626 48.69 23.27 2.16
N PRO A 627 47.93 24.31 2.58
CA PRO A 627 48.30 25.16 3.70
C PRO A 627 48.27 24.41 5.05
N ARG A 628 48.98 24.94 6.06
CA ARG A 628 49.07 24.35 7.41
C ARG A 628 47.96 24.85 8.36
N LYS A 629 47.68 24.06 9.42
CA LYS A 629 46.78 24.44 10.53
C LYS A 629 47.30 25.63 11.33
N ALA A 630 46.40 26.48 11.80
CA ALA A 630 46.57 27.38 12.94
C ALA A 630 45.42 27.16 13.95
N LYS A 631 45.62 27.54 15.22
CA LYS A 631 44.58 27.47 16.27
C LYS A 631 43.84 28.82 16.39
N PRO A 632 42.58 28.84 16.88
CA PRO A 632 41.86 30.09 17.15
C PRO A 632 42.43 30.85 18.36
N GLN A 633 42.11 32.14 18.44
CA GLN A 633 42.27 33.00 19.61
C GLN A 633 40.95 33.75 19.86
N ASP A 634 40.62 33.99 21.13
CA ASP A 634 39.48 34.82 21.54
C ASP A 634 39.69 36.31 21.19
N PRO A 635 38.60 37.08 21.11
CA PRO A 635 38.60 38.39 21.75
C PRO A 635 37.36 38.68 22.62
N SER A 636 37.56 39.49 23.65
CA SER A 636 36.58 39.96 24.63
C SER A 636 37.16 41.20 25.34
N PRO A 637 36.38 42.17 25.87
CA PRO A 637 35.02 42.60 25.53
C PRO A 637 34.89 44.15 25.38
N ALA A 638 33.63 44.62 25.18
CA ALA A 638 33.06 45.91 25.59
C ALA A 638 33.52 47.25 24.96
N ASP A 639 32.56 48.00 24.39
CA ASP A 639 31.94 49.17 25.05
C ASP A 639 30.56 49.47 24.40
N ARG A 640 29.50 49.81 25.15
CA ARG A 640 28.98 51.17 25.53
C ARG A 640 28.67 52.09 24.33
N SER A 641 27.55 52.83 24.29
CA SER A 641 26.40 53.03 25.21
C SER A 641 25.28 53.88 24.55
N ARG A 642 24.20 54.19 25.30
CA ARG A 642 23.11 55.18 25.03
C ARG A 642 21.96 54.69 24.12
N ASP A 643 20.70 55.13 24.30
CA ASP A 643 20.03 55.91 25.38
C ASP A 643 18.49 55.72 25.30
N ARG A 644 17.79 55.72 26.46
CA ARG A 644 16.41 56.26 26.69
C ARG A 644 15.18 55.64 25.96
N ASP A 645 13.94 55.72 26.45
CA ASP A 645 13.32 56.09 27.75
C ASP A 645 11.80 55.71 27.73
N ARG A 646 11.11 55.78 28.89
CA ARG A 646 9.66 55.64 29.15
C ARG A 646 9.09 54.21 29.17
N GLY A 647 8.22 53.81 30.09
CA GLY A 647 7.86 54.40 31.39
C GLY A 647 6.43 54.14 31.88
N ARG A 648 6.28 53.64 33.13
CA ARG A 648 5.04 53.53 33.94
C ARG A 648 3.98 52.51 33.46
N ASP A 649 3.00 52.06 34.27
CA ASP A 649 2.53 52.48 35.61
C ASP A 649 2.45 51.32 36.65
N LYS A 650 1.71 51.51 37.77
CA LYS A 650 1.67 50.65 38.98
C LYS A 650 0.26 50.10 39.34
N ASP A 651 0.20 49.46 40.52
CA ASP A 651 -0.92 49.42 41.51
C ASP A 651 -1.94 48.25 41.41
N VAL A 652 -2.48 47.67 42.50
CA VAL A 652 -2.03 47.51 43.92
C VAL A 652 -2.92 46.48 44.68
N ASP A 653 -2.46 45.91 45.81
CA ASP A 653 -3.25 45.15 46.85
C ASP A 653 -3.96 43.82 46.44
N ARG A 654 -4.34 42.85 47.31
CA ARG A 654 -4.06 42.36 48.72
C ARG A 654 -4.57 40.88 48.76
N ASP A 655 -4.64 40.01 49.80
CA ASP A 655 -4.41 39.98 51.27
C ASP A 655 -4.23 38.51 51.77
N ARG A 656 -3.92 38.31 53.06
CA ARG A 656 -4.17 37.12 53.93
C ARG A 656 -3.41 35.77 53.77
N ASP A 657 -2.26 35.71 54.43
CA ASP A 657 -2.08 35.08 55.77
C ASP A 657 -2.60 33.63 56.03
N ARG A 658 -1.70 32.64 56.24
CA ARG A 658 -1.35 32.07 57.59
C ARG A 658 -0.35 30.89 57.64
N LYS A 659 0.62 31.01 58.57
CA LYS A 659 1.33 30.00 59.43
C LYS A 659 1.91 28.69 58.79
N ARG A 660 3.17 28.24 58.94
CA ARG A 660 4.39 28.48 59.79
C ARG A 660 4.70 27.43 60.90
N SER A 661 5.43 26.36 60.54
CA SER A 661 6.38 25.58 61.36
C SER A 661 7.28 24.77 60.40
N LYS A 662 8.63 24.72 60.38
CA LYS A 662 9.77 24.89 61.32
C LYS A 662 10.14 23.67 62.21
N SER A 663 10.93 22.76 61.64
CA SER A 663 11.97 21.88 62.26
C SER A 663 12.53 20.97 61.15
N SER A 664 13.74 21.09 60.59
CA SER A 664 15.13 21.07 61.14
C SER A 664 15.78 19.68 61.10
N ASP A 665 16.80 19.54 60.24
CA ASP A 665 18.05 18.75 60.40
C ASP A 665 17.94 17.20 60.57
N SER A 666 18.89 16.35 60.16
CA SER A 666 20.23 16.50 59.53
C SER A 666 20.60 15.27 58.68
N ASP A 667 21.68 15.37 57.90
CA ASP A 667 22.28 14.29 57.09
C ASP A 667 22.84 13.11 57.92
N HIS A 668 22.99 11.93 57.30
CA HIS A 668 24.20 11.07 57.34
C HIS A 668 24.14 9.90 56.34
N GLU A 669 25.23 9.66 55.60
CA GLU A 669 25.51 8.36 54.94
C GLU A 669 26.05 7.34 55.97
N PRO A 670 26.15 6.05 55.62
CA PRO A 670 27.48 5.53 55.26
C PRO A 670 27.51 4.48 54.13
N SER A 671 28.71 4.08 53.72
CA SER A 671 28.97 3.38 52.46
C SER A 671 29.22 1.85 52.54
N VAL A 672 28.69 1.15 51.53
CA VAL A 672 29.24 -0.01 50.79
C VAL A 672 30.06 -1.09 51.54
N SER A 673 29.52 -2.33 51.57
CA SER A 673 30.29 -3.60 51.39
C SER A 673 29.35 -4.80 51.09
N PRO A 674 29.85 -5.93 50.53
CA PRO A 674 29.12 -6.62 49.44
C PRO A 674 28.25 -7.84 49.81
N PRO A 675 27.29 -8.22 48.95
CA PRO A 675 26.45 -9.41 49.13
C PRO A 675 27.20 -10.74 48.87
N ARG A 676 26.79 -11.80 49.57
CA ARG A 676 27.33 -13.17 49.43
C ARG A 676 26.56 -14.00 48.40
N LYS A 677 27.24 -14.98 47.79
CA LYS A 677 26.65 -16.00 46.91
C LYS A 677 25.68 -16.93 47.68
N PRO A 678 24.50 -17.26 47.12
CA PRO A 678 23.80 -18.51 47.39
C PRO A 678 24.51 -19.70 46.69
N GLN A 679 24.28 -20.93 47.17
CA GLN A 679 24.84 -22.16 46.61
C GLN A 679 23.85 -22.87 45.66
N MET A 680 24.35 -23.77 44.80
CA MET A 680 23.51 -24.59 43.94
C MET A 680 22.68 -25.61 44.75
N GLY A 681 21.38 -25.70 44.47
CA GLY A 681 20.57 -26.86 44.81
C GLY A 681 20.70 -27.95 43.74
N LYS A 682 20.71 -29.22 44.14
CA LYS A 682 20.63 -30.36 43.21
C LYS A 682 19.16 -30.68 42.88
N PRO A 683 18.81 -31.07 41.64
CA PRO A 683 17.54 -31.71 41.35
C PRO A 683 17.49 -33.13 41.94
N GLN A 684 16.28 -33.67 42.10
CA GLN A 684 16.03 -35.05 42.57
C GLN A 684 15.65 -35.97 41.39
N ASP A 685 15.95 -37.26 41.51
CA ASP A 685 15.65 -38.28 40.47
C ASP A 685 14.16 -38.66 40.42
N PRO A 686 13.59 -38.91 39.22
CA PRO A 686 12.33 -39.61 39.05
C PRO A 686 12.51 -41.15 39.04
N SER A 687 11.56 -41.87 39.64
CA SER A 687 11.54 -43.35 39.69
C SER A 687 10.84 -43.97 38.47
N PRO A 688 11.15 -45.20 38.01
CA PRO A 688 10.94 -45.59 36.61
C PRO A 688 9.73 -46.52 36.32
N ALA A 689 8.93 -46.11 35.34
CA ALA A 689 8.22 -46.95 34.34
C ALA A 689 7.96 -46.05 33.11
N ASP A 690 7.99 -46.50 31.86
CA ASP A 690 8.10 -47.87 31.31
C ASP A 690 9.22 -47.99 30.25
N ARG A 691 9.49 -49.19 29.73
CA ARG A 691 10.49 -49.40 28.65
C ARG A 691 9.92 -50.18 27.45
N SER A 692 10.57 -49.98 26.30
CA SER A 692 10.28 -50.57 24.97
C SER A 692 9.10 -49.89 24.24
N ARG A 693 9.09 -49.78 22.90
CA ARG A 693 9.89 -50.46 21.86
C ARG A 693 10.50 -49.51 20.81
N ASP A 694 11.52 -50.05 20.12
CA ASP A 694 12.05 -49.80 18.76
C ASP A 694 12.08 -48.35 18.21
N ARG A 695 13.22 -47.76 17.82
CA ARG A 695 14.35 -48.16 16.94
C ARG A 695 14.10 -48.08 15.43
N ASP A 696 15.16 -47.62 14.76
CA ASP A 696 15.52 -47.75 13.36
C ASP A 696 14.58 -47.15 12.28
N ARG A 697 15.01 -45.99 11.76
CA ARG A 697 15.77 -45.98 10.49
C ARG A 697 16.67 -44.75 10.35
N LYS A 698 17.61 -44.85 9.42
CA LYS A 698 18.54 -43.80 8.98
C LYS A 698 17.92 -42.96 7.88
#